data_AF-A0A9X2RZS9-F1
#
_entry.id   AF-A0A9X2RZS9-F1
#
_cell.length_a   1.000
_cell.length_b   1.000
_cell.length_c   1.000
_cell.angle_alpha   90.00
_cell.angle_beta   90.00
_cell.angle_gamma   90.00
#
_symmetry.space_group_name_H-M   'P 1'
#
loop_
_entity.id
_entity.type
_entity.pdbx_description
1 polymer ?
#
loop_
_entity_poly.entity_id
_entity_poly.type
_entity_poly.pdbx_seq_one_letter_code
_entity_poly.pdbx_strand_id
1 'polypeptide(L)'
;VLTTATHHTLHHHTTKNPTNQPTPLITSALTRKQPERRALTHTLARLHTAGVEIDWTSWYPAAPVPRVVGLPTYAFQHQHYWLSSAPSSNPTPTEAALVDRKFWEAVEREDLEALAATIDSPADQQPMLSAVLPTLSAWRRHHREQSVINSWRYQIAWKRLSASSAPPDLSGTWLLIIPAGQSGHPAVETVAHALTTHGATPIRRVLDTRTVDRDALADHLTRLAMQDEPTGVLSLLALDEEPHPEYAAVPSGLAATTVLLQALGDAEIPAPLWCLTQGAVATGPGDPLPSPRQAQTWGLGRAAALEHPRRWGGLIDLPAVIDHHTADRLAALLTPGRPEDQTAIRATGSYARRLRKASAPTAAPRTWQPTGTTLITGGTGGLGAHVARWLARLGAPHIHLISRSGPDAPGAAQLTEELVDLGTAVTITACDASDRAALQRLLGTIPAEHPLTTVIHAAGTSDTELLADLGPERLEHVLGPKALAAAHLHELTQELDLSAFVLFSSGAAAWGGSRQGAYAAANTYLDALAEHRRARGLPATSLAWGPWGDAGMAADETALAFYGRRGLSPLSPELAVASLQHALDHRDTTITVADIDWEKFPTAFTAQRPSPLLDELITAIESPTERITDASTGTSLQQRLSAGTPEQQHQLLLERIQSLAASILGHSGPDAVPPAQPFQELGFDSLTAVELRNQLATATGIDLAPALVFDHPTPNALATYLRAELTGQQTAVAAHSPTTAAQDEPIAIVGMACRYPGDAHSPQDLWDLVIAHRDAIAQMPTDRNWDLDALYDPDPDRAGTSYVREGGFLRHAAEFDPAFFGISPREAIAMDPQQRLLLETAWETFESAGLDRDTLAGSNTGVFAGVTSQDYLSLTGDTASDVEGYVATGNIGSVVSGRVAYSFGLEGPAVTVDTACSSSLVAMHLAAQALRQGECTMALAGGVTVMATPGAFIEFSRQRGLAPDARCKPFAAAADGMVWGEGIGLVLLERLSDARRNGHRVLAVVRGSAVNQDGTSNGLTAPNGPSQQRVIRQALANARLSPSDVDAVEAHGTGTTLGDPIEAQALLATYGQERPEGHPLWLGSIKSNIGHTQAASGVAGVIKMVMAMRHGVLPASLHIDEPSPNVDWTAGDLRLLAETVPWPQGDRPRRAGVSSFGISGTNAHLILEQAPEPTGPAPVSNVAGVVPWVVSAQSDAALRGQARALTGHIIGDPEVSAGEVGWSLLR
;
A
#
# COMPACT_ATOMS: atom_id res chain seq x y z
N VAL A 1 -5.72 -41.06 -36.19
CA VAL A 1 -5.22 -39.81 -36.82
C VAL A 1 -5.61 -38.65 -35.92
N LEU A 2 -4.68 -38.27 -35.05
CA LEU A 2 -4.36 -36.89 -34.67
C LEU A 2 -2.99 -37.00 -34.00
N THR A 3 -2.04 -37.45 -34.82
CA THR A 3 -0.62 -37.68 -34.49
C THR A 3 0.25 -36.61 -35.17
N THR A 4 -0.33 -35.45 -35.51
CA THR A 4 0.36 -34.43 -36.31
C THR A 4 -0.14 -33.01 -36.00
N ALA A 5 -0.32 -32.67 -34.72
CA ALA A 5 -0.62 -31.28 -34.31
C ALA A 5 -0.13 -30.95 -32.89
N THR A 6 0.86 -31.68 -32.36
CA THR A 6 1.34 -31.52 -30.97
C THR A 6 2.86 -31.40 -30.94
N HIS A 7 3.39 -30.45 -31.72
CA HIS A 7 4.80 -30.07 -31.62
C HIS A 7 5.03 -28.58 -31.39
N HIS A 8 3.96 -27.78 -31.19
CA HIS A 8 4.12 -26.33 -31.01
C HIS A 8 3.35 -25.67 -29.85
N THR A 9 2.61 -26.40 -29.02
CA THR A 9 1.75 -25.75 -28.00
C THR A 9 1.66 -26.54 -26.69
N LEU A 10 2.80 -26.80 -26.05
CA LEU A 10 2.84 -27.25 -24.65
C LEU A 10 4.10 -26.70 -23.96
N HIS A 11 4.11 -25.39 -23.73
CA HIS A 11 4.93 -24.76 -22.70
C HIS A 11 4.05 -23.71 -22.02
N HIS A 12 3.28 -24.10 -21.00
CA HIS A 12 2.83 -23.19 -19.94
C HIS A 12 2.56 -23.96 -18.65
N HIS A 13 2.74 -23.24 -17.56
CA HIS A 13 3.04 -23.69 -16.21
C HIS A 13 1.92 -24.48 -15.52
N THR A 14 2.30 -25.50 -14.77
CA THR A 14 1.44 -26.16 -13.77
C THR A 14 1.99 -25.85 -12.38
N THR A 15 1.42 -24.87 -11.69
CA THR A 15 1.77 -24.52 -10.31
C THR A 15 0.65 -24.94 -9.34
N LYS A 16 0.87 -26.06 -8.67
CA LYS A 16 0.49 -26.35 -7.27
C LYS A 16 1.30 -27.58 -6.83
N ASN A 17 2.63 -27.41 -6.73
CA ASN A 17 3.47 -28.39 -6.03
C ASN A 17 4.68 -27.65 -5.40
N PRO A 18 5.01 -27.84 -4.11
CA PRO A 18 6.07 -27.08 -3.42
C PRO A 18 7.50 -27.41 -3.91
N THR A 19 7.67 -28.22 -4.96
CA THR A 19 8.94 -28.82 -5.35
C THR A 19 9.47 -28.37 -6.71
N ASN A 20 8.88 -27.35 -7.33
CA ASN A 20 9.38 -26.66 -8.54
C ASN A 20 9.85 -27.57 -9.72
N GLN A 21 9.31 -28.78 -9.85
CA GLN A 21 9.51 -29.63 -11.03
C GLN A 21 8.22 -29.67 -11.86
N PRO A 22 8.25 -29.27 -13.15
CA PRO A 22 7.08 -29.37 -14.02
C PRO A 22 6.72 -30.86 -14.18
N THR A 23 5.58 -31.26 -13.65
CA THR A 23 5.09 -32.64 -13.80
C THR A 23 4.38 -32.73 -15.14
N PRO A 24 4.83 -33.54 -16.11
CA PRO A 24 4.16 -33.65 -17.41
C PRO A 24 2.73 -34.18 -17.22
N LEU A 25 1.73 -33.40 -17.61
CA LEU A 25 0.33 -33.83 -17.61
C LEU A 25 0.08 -34.78 -18.79
N ILE A 26 0.12 -36.08 -18.52
CA ILE A 26 -0.25 -37.11 -19.51
C ILE A 26 -1.73 -37.47 -19.30
N THR A 27 -2.53 -37.30 -20.34
CA THR A 27 -3.94 -37.71 -20.38
C THR A 27 -4.23 -38.48 -21.66
N SER A 28 -5.22 -39.37 -21.63
CA SER A 28 -5.57 -40.23 -22.76
C SER A 28 -6.85 -39.77 -23.42
N ALA A 29 -6.81 -39.56 -24.74
CA ALA A 29 -8.00 -39.30 -25.55
C ALA A 29 -8.97 -40.50 -25.63
N LEU A 30 -8.50 -41.70 -25.26
CA LEU A 30 -9.27 -42.95 -25.27
C LEU A 30 -8.99 -43.80 -24.03
N THR A 31 -10.02 -44.30 -23.35
CA THR A 31 -9.86 -45.22 -22.23
C THR A 31 -10.71 -46.47 -22.44
N ARG A 32 -10.12 -47.64 -22.21
CA ARG A 32 -10.83 -48.93 -22.33
C ARG A 32 -11.95 -48.94 -21.28
N LYS A 33 -13.21 -49.06 -21.72
CA LYS A 33 -14.46 -49.02 -20.94
C LYS A 33 -15.15 -47.65 -20.74
N GLN A 34 -14.71 -46.56 -21.39
CA GLN A 34 -15.50 -45.30 -21.44
C GLN A 34 -15.90 -44.95 -22.89
N PRO A 35 -17.08 -44.33 -23.11
CA PRO A 35 -17.45 -43.78 -24.42
C PRO A 35 -16.45 -42.72 -24.90
N GLU A 36 -16.10 -42.74 -26.19
CA GLU A 36 -15.06 -41.88 -26.79
C GLU A 36 -15.29 -40.39 -26.51
N ARG A 37 -16.54 -39.92 -26.66
CA ARG A 37 -16.90 -38.52 -26.37
C ARG A 37 -16.62 -38.12 -24.92
N ARG A 38 -16.93 -39.01 -23.96
CA ARG A 38 -16.72 -38.74 -22.52
C ARG A 38 -15.24 -38.73 -22.15
N ALA A 39 -14.44 -39.63 -22.73
CA ALA A 39 -12.99 -39.67 -22.53
C ALA A 39 -12.29 -38.42 -23.10
N LEU A 40 -12.75 -37.96 -24.27
CA LEU A 40 -12.23 -36.73 -24.89
C LEU A 40 -12.60 -35.48 -24.09
N THR A 41 -13.87 -35.29 -23.71
CA THR A 41 -14.28 -34.12 -22.90
C THR A 41 -13.57 -34.08 -21.55
N HIS A 42 -13.38 -35.23 -20.89
CA HIS A 42 -12.62 -35.28 -19.64
C HIS A 42 -11.14 -34.92 -19.83
N THR A 43 -10.54 -35.30 -20.95
CA THR A 43 -9.18 -34.88 -21.32
C THR A 43 -9.10 -33.38 -21.56
N LEU A 44 -10.03 -32.80 -22.32
CA LEU A 44 -10.08 -31.35 -22.56
C LEU A 44 -10.29 -30.57 -21.25
N ALA A 45 -11.17 -31.05 -20.37
CA ALA A 45 -11.39 -30.45 -19.05
C ALA A 45 -10.13 -30.51 -18.18
N ARG A 46 -9.40 -31.63 -18.18
CA ARG A 46 -8.12 -31.75 -17.44
C ARG A 46 -7.05 -30.79 -17.97
N LEU A 47 -6.97 -30.63 -19.29
CA LEU A 47 -6.06 -29.68 -19.92
C LEU A 47 -6.44 -28.24 -19.54
N HIS A 48 -7.74 -27.91 -19.62
CA HIS A 48 -8.27 -26.61 -19.23
C HIS A 48 -7.97 -26.26 -17.76
N THR A 49 -8.25 -27.17 -16.83
CA THR A 49 -7.93 -26.98 -15.39
C THR A 49 -6.43 -26.93 -15.09
N ALA A 50 -5.59 -27.34 -16.04
CA ALA A 50 -4.14 -27.25 -15.95
C ALA A 50 -3.57 -26.01 -16.66
N GLY A 51 -4.43 -25.08 -17.10
CA GLY A 51 -4.03 -23.80 -17.71
C GLY A 51 -3.94 -23.81 -19.24
N VAL A 52 -4.40 -24.86 -19.93
CA VAL A 52 -4.46 -24.88 -21.40
C VAL A 52 -5.72 -24.16 -21.87
N GLU A 53 -5.57 -23.17 -22.74
CA GLU A 53 -6.69 -22.48 -23.36
C GLU A 53 -7.47 -23.44 -24.28
N ILE A 54 -8.77 -23.57 -24.06
CA ILE A 54 -9.67 -24.42 -24.82
C ILE A 54 -10.82 -23.55 -25.30
N ASP A 55 -11.02 -23.50 -26.62
CA ASP A 55 -12.21 -22.88 -27.21
C ASP A 55 -13.44 -23.79 -26.99
N TRP A 56 -14.11 -23.59 -25.87
CA TRP A 56 -15.34 -24.29 -25.53
C TRP A 56 -16.53 -23.85 -26.38
N THR A 57 -16.47 -22.69 -27.05
CA THR A 57 -17.58 -22.22 -27.92
C THR A 57 -17.74 -23.12 -29.14
N SER A 58 -16.64 -23.69 -29.64
CA SER A 58 -16.64 -24.71 -30.71
C SER A 58 -17.37 -26.01 -30.36
N TRP A 59 -17.66 -26.25 -29.07
CA TRP A 59 -18.42 -27.41 -28.60
C TRP A 59 -19.93 -27.27 -28.85
N TYR A 60 -20.39 -26.05 -29.14
CA TYR A 60 -21.80 -25.72 -29.39
C TYR A 60 -22.06 -25.57 -30.89
N PRO A 61 -23.27 -25.91 -31.38
CA PRO A 61 -23.59 -25.79 -32.79
C PRO A 61 -23.54 -24.33 -33.27
N ALA A 62 -22.93 -24.10 -34.44
CA ALA A 62 -22.83 -22.76 -35.04
C ALA A 62 -24.19 -22.19 -35.47
N ALA A 63 -25.17 -23.05 -35.80
CA ALA A 63 -26.55 -22.68 -36.04
C ALA A 63 -27.50 -23.90 -35.95
N PRO A 64 -28.69 -23.77 -35.33
CA PRO A 64 -29.06 -22.67 -34.45
C PRO A 64 -28.27 -22.73 -33.14
N VAL A 65 -27.94 -21.56 -32.60
CA VAL A 65 -27.14 -21.40 -31.38
C VAL A 65 -28.05 -21.52 -30.15
N PRO A 66 -27.61 -22.10 -29.02
CA PRO A 66 -28.41 -22.10 -27.79
C PRO A 66 -28.79 -20.68 -27.34
N ARG A 67 -29.95 -20.56 -26.69
CA ARG A 67 -30.41 -19.30 -26.11
C ARG A 67 -29.55 -18.95 -24.89
N VAL A 68 -29.22 -17.67 -24.73
CA VAL A 68 -28.59 -17.15 -23.51
C VAL A 68 -29.64 -17.00 -22.43
N VAL A 69 -29.43 -17.66 -21.29
CA VAL A 69 -30.29 -17.63 -20.11
C VAL A 69 -29.60 -16.85 -18.98
N GLY A 70 -30.39 -16.29 -18.06
CA GLY A 70 -29.83 -15.62 -16.89
C GLY A 70 -29.19 -16.65 -15.97
N LEU A 71 -27.98 -16.37 -15.49
CA LEU A 71 -27.26 -17.23 -14.57
C LEU A 71 -27.14 -16.56 -13.19
N PRO A 72 -26.97 -17.34 -12.11
CA PRO A 72 -26.58 -16.79 -10.82
C PRO A 72 -25.26 -16.04 -10.94
N THR A 73 -25.20 -14.87 -10.29
CA THR A 73 -24.00 -14.03 -10.22
C THR A 73 -22.94 -14.64 -9.30
N TYR A 74 -21.76 -14.02 -9.25
CA TYR A 74 -20.64 -14.47 -8.43
C TYR A 74 -21.00 -14.73 -6.97
N ALA A 75 -20.58 -15.89 -6.45
CA ALA A 75 -20.79 -16.28 -5.06
C ALA A 75 -19.75 -15.61 -4.10
N PHE A 76 -20.03 -14.37 -3.70
CA PHE A 76 -19.24 -13.62 -2.71
C PHE A 76 -19.08 -14.38 -1.38
N GLN A 77 -17.92 -14.20 -0.73
CA GLN A 77 -17.58 -14.80 0.57
C GLN A 77 -17.83 -13.80 1.69
N HIS A 78 -19.11 -13.50 1.92
CA HIS A 78 -19.57 -12.52 2.88
C HIS A 78 -19.06 -12.77 4.31
N GLN A 79 -18.45 -11.74 4.90
CA GLN A 79 -18.08 -11.67 6.32
C GLN A 79 -18.70 -10.43 6.95
N HIS A 80 -18.88 -10.44 8.27
CA HIS A 80 -19.49 -9.35 9.01
C HIS A 80 -18.49 -8.20 9.26
N TYR A 81 -18.87 -6.99 8.87
CA TYR A 81 -18.12 -5.74 9.07
C TYR A 81 -19.05 -4.63 9.56
N TRP A 82 -19.01 -4.31 10.85
CA TRP A 82 -19.79 -3.20 11.41
C TRP A 82 -19.01 -2.55 12.55
N LEU A 83 -19.05 -1.21 12.64
CA LEU A 83 -18.41 -0.49 13.74
C LEU A 83 -19.05 -0.90 15.07
N SER A 84 -18.25 -1.50 15.95
CA SER A 84 -18.68 -1.96 17.26
C SER A 84 -18.30 -0.91 18.30
N SER A 85 -19.25 -0.43 19.11
CA SER A 85 -18.89 0.21 20.38
C SER A 85 -18.35 -0.89 21.31
N ALA A 86 -17.09 -0.80 21.71
CA ALA A 86 -16.32 -1.77 22.53
C ALA A 86 -17.10 -2.42 23.72
N PRO A 87 -16.71 -3.63 24.20
CA PRO A 87 -15.30 -4.04 24.38
C PRO A 87 -14.83 -5.40 23.82
N SER A 88 -13.58 -5.35 23.36
CA SER A 88 -12.57 -6.31 22.86
C SER A 88 -12.68 -7.82 23.13
N SER A 89 -12.34 -8.63 22.09
CA SER A 89 -11.48 -9.83 22.23
C SER A 89 -10.91 -10.31 20.87
N ASN A 90 -9.58 -10.41 20.76
CA ASN A 90 -8.82 -10.97 19.63
C ASN A 90 -8.49 -12.49 19.83
N PRO A 91 -8.11 -13.24 18.76
CA PRO A 91 -8.17 -14.71 18.71
C PRO A 91 -6.98 -15.46 19.36
N THR A 92 -7.19 -16.76 19.62
CA THR A 92 -6.48 -17.60 20.62
C THR A 92 -5.21 -18.31 20.09
N PRO A 93 -4.04 -18.19 20.76
CA PRO A 93 -2.82 -19.00 20.54
C PRO A 93 -2.95 -20.46 21.03
N THR A 94 -2.03 -21.35 20.61
CA THR A 94 -1.98 -22.77 21.02
C THR A 94 -1.84 -22.97 22.54
N GLU A 95 -2.47 -24.00 23.08
CA GLU A 95 -2.64 -24.25 24.53
C GLU A 95 -1.31 -24.35 25.30
N ALA A 96 -0.27 -24.95 24.71
CA ALA A 96 1.07 -25.01 25.32
C ALA A 96 1.80 -23.65 25.36
N ALA A 97 1.64 -22.83 24.31
CA ALA A 97 2.19 -21.48 24.27
C ALA A 97 1.41 -20.53 25.20
N LEU A 98 0.11 -20.77 25.40
CA LEU A 98 -0.71 -20.05 26.37
C LEU A 98 -0.31 -20.32 27.82
N VAL A 99 0.00 -21.56 28.18
CA VAL A 99 0.42 -21.92 29.54
C VAL A 99 1.80 -21.31 29.85
N ASP A 100 2.76 -21.44 28.93
CA ASP A 100 4.10 -20.84 29.11
C ASP A 100 4.01 -19.30 29.16
N ARG A 101 3.18 -18.69 28.31
CA ARG A 101 2.93 -17.24 28.33
C ARG A 101 2.29 -16.77 29.63
N LYS A 102 1.23 -17.46 30.11
CA LYS A 102 0.56 -17.13 31.39
C LYS A 102 1.49 -17.27 32.58
N PHE A 103 2.35 -18.29 32.59
CA PHE A 103 3.36 -18.49 33.64
C PHE A 103 4.33 -17.31 33.71
N TRP A 104 4.93 -16.93 32.57
CA TRP A 104 5.89 -15.82 32.55
C TRP A 104 5.22 -14.44 32.74
N GLU A 105 3.98 -14.24 32.26
CA GLU A 105 3.20 -13.02 32.54
C GLU A 105 2.94 -12.85 34.05
N ALA A 106 2.63 -13.93 34.77
CA ALA A 106 2.45 -13.89 36.23
C ALA A 106 3.76 -13.61 36.97
N VAL A 107 4.88 -14.21 36.54
CA VAL A 107 6.21 -13.95 37.11
C VAL A 107 6.62 -12.48 36.93
N GLU A 108 6.36 -11.90 35.76
CA GLU A 108 6.76 -10.52 35.42
C GLU A 108 5.94 -9.45 36.16
N ARG A 109 4.66 -9.72 36.41
CA ARG A 109 3.77 -8.86 37.20
C ARG A 109 3.95 -9.00 38.70
N GLU A 110 4.85 -9.91 39.13
CA GLU A 110 4.99 -10.33 40.53
C GLU A 110 3.63 -10.77 41.13
N ASP A 111 2.78 -11.37 40.30
CA ASP A 111 1.43 -11.81 40.67
C ASP A 111 1.49 -13.23 41.26
N LEU A 112 1.56 -13.30 42.58
CA LEU A 112 1.66 -14.55 43.33
C LEU A 112 0.42 -15.45 43.15
N GLU A 113 -0.78 -14.86 43.05
CA GLU A 113 -2.03 -15.62 42.91
C GLU A 113 -2.12 -16.24 41.51
N ALA A 114 -1.82 -15.47 40.46
CA ALA A 114 -1.81 -15.96 39.09
C ALA A 114 -0.71 -17.01 38.88
N LEU A 115 0.47 -16.84 39.50
CA LEU A 115 1.55 -17.82 39.41
C LEU A 115 1.18 -19.12 40.11
N ALA A 116 0.65 -19.06 41.34
CA ALA A 116 0.23 -20.24 42.10
C ALA A 116 -0.88 -21.02 41.38
N ALA A 117 -1.82 -20.32 40.72
CA ALA A 117 -2.85 -20.93 39.90
C ALA A 117 -2.28 -21.59 38.63
N THR A 118 -1.22 -21.02 38.03
CA THR A 118 -0.64 -21.54 36.78
C THR A 118 0.20 -22.81 37.00
N ILE A 119 0.85 -22.96 38.16
CA ILE A 119 1.66 -24.15 38.50
C ILE A 119 0.95 -25.16 39.42
N ASP A 120 -0.34 -24.93 39.70
CA ASP A 120 -1.17 -25.76 40.60
C ASP A 120 -0.52 -25.96 41.98
N SER A 121 0.01 -24.87 42.56
CA SER A 121 0.71 -24.93 43.85
C SER A 121 -0.26 -24.92 45.03
N PRO A 122 -0.18 -25.90 45.96
CA PRO A 122 -1.03 -25.94 47.15
C PRO A 122 -0.72 -24.78 48.11
N ALA A 123 -1.74 -24.36 48.88
CA ALA A 123 -1.70 -23.14 49.71
C ALA A 123 -0.59 -23.11 50.76
N ASP A 124 -0.03 -24.26 51.14
CA ASP A 124 1.07 -24.41 52.09
C ASP A 124 2.45 -24.05 51.49
N GLN A 125 2.58 -23.95 50.16
CA GLN A 125 3.84 -23.65 49.45
C GLN A 125 3.95 -22.20 48.93
N GLN A 126 2.86 -21.43 48.97
CA GLN A 126 2.81 -20.03 48.53
C GLN A 126 3.80 -19.06 49.24
N PRO A 127 4.13 -19.20 50.54
CA PRO A 127 5.13 -18.34 51.19
C PRO A 127 6.55 -18.52 50.62
N MET A 128 6.86 -19.69 50.09
CA MET A 128 8.16 -19.97 49.47
C MET A 128 8.24 -19.37 48.05
N LEU A 129 7.12 -19.40 47.32
CA LEU A 129 6.97 -18.73 46.03
C LEU A 129 7.07 -17.20 46.18
N SER A 130 6.46 -16.60 47.21
CA SER A 130 6.52 -15.16 47.43
C SER A 130 7.95 -14.66 47.71
N ALA A 131 8.79 -15.48 48.33
CA ALA A 131 10.19 -15.14 48.60
C ALA A 131 11.08 -15.19 47.35
N VAL A 132 10.74 -16.04 46.38
CA VAL A 132 11.55 -16.29 45.17
C VAL A 132 11.04 -15.50 43.95
N LEU A 133 9.76 -15.11 43.94
CA LEU A 133 9.10 -14.40 42.84
C LEU A 133 9.79 -13.10 42.41
N PRO A 134 10.22 -12.19 43.32
CA PRO A 134 10.98 -11.01 42.92
C PRO A 134 12.35 -11.36 42.30
N THR A 135 12.99 -12.43 42.77
CA THR A 135 14.25 -12.92 42.20
C THR A 135 14.04 -13.53 40.81
N LEU A 136 12.96 -14.26 40.58
CA LEU A 136 12.60 -14.81 39.26
C LEU A 136 12.17 -13.73 38.27
N SER A 137 11.41 -12.73 38.72
CA SER A 137 11.03 -11.54 37.93
C SER A 137 12.27 -10.75 37.50
N ALA A 138 13.16 -10.45 38.45
CA ALA A 138 14.43 -9.77 38.17
C ALA A 138 15.34 -10.61 37.24
N TRP A 139 15.44 -11.93 37.48
CA TRP A 139 16.22 -12.83 36.62
C TRP A 139 15.66 -12.89 35.19
N ARG A 140 14.34 -12.99 35.03
CA ARG A 140 13.67 -13.05 33.72
C ARG A 140 13.81 -11.73 32.96
N ARG A 141 13.63 -10.59 33.65
CA ARG A 141 13.84 -9.25 33.09
C ARG A 141 15.28 -9.09 32.62
N HIS A 142 16.25 -9.42 33.47
CA HIS A 142 17.68 -9.37 33.14
C HIS A 142 18.04 -10.29 31.97
N HIS A 143 17.52 -11.52 31.92
CA HIS A 143 17.78 -12.44 30.80
C HIS A 143 17.15 -11.97 29.49
N ARG A 144 15.95 -11.36 29.51
CA ARG A 144 15.34 -10.77 28.31
C ARG A 144 16.12 -9.54 27.83
N GLU A 145 16.45 -8.62 28.73
CA GLU A 145 17.29 -7.44 28.43
C GLU A 145 18.62 -7.88 27.81
N GLN A 146 19.30 -8.84 28.42
CA GLN A 146 20.59 -9.34 27.93
C GLN A 146 20.44 -10.06 26.57
N SER A 147 19.34 -10.79 26.34
CA SER A 147 19.05 -11.42 25.05
C SER A 147 18.82 -10.38 23.96
N VAL A 148 18.08 -9.31 24.25
CA VAL A 148 17.82 -8.21 23.31
C VAL A 148 19.11 -7.45 23.00
N ILE A 149 19.88 -7.06 24.03
CA ILE A 149 21.18 -6.39 23.87
C ILE A 149 22.14 -7.23 23.02
N ASN A 150 22.23 -8.55 23.28
CA ASN A 150 23.08 -9.43 22.48
C ASN A 150 22.64 -9.51 21.01
N SER A 151 21.34 -9.40 20.73
CA SER A 151 20.81 -9.41 19.37
C SER A 151 21.16 -8.14 18.58
N TRP A 152 21.39 -7.01 19.27
CA TRP A 152 21.70 -5.70 18.68
C TRP A 152 23.19 -5.44 18.46
N ARG A 153 24.07 -6.35 18.88
CA ARG A 153 25.53 -6.12 18.89
C ARG A 153 26.21 -6.70 17.65
N TYR A 154 26.91 -5.82 16.94
CA TYR A 154 27.70 -6.14 15.76
C TYR A 154 29.10 -5.55 15.89
N GLN A 155 30.06 -6.14 15.18
CA GLN A 155 31.44 -5.67 15.16
C GLN A 155 32.04 -5.81 13.75
N ILE A 156 33.06 -5.00 13.47
CA ILE A 156 33.84 -5.12 12.26
C ILE A 156 34.89 -6.22 12.43
N ALA A 157 34.94 -7.13 11.47
CA ALA A 157 35.95 -8.17 11.35
C ALA A 157 36.71 -8.02 10.04
N TRP A 158 37.98 -8.41 10.04
CA TRP A 158 38.84 -8.40 8.86
C TRP A 158 39.13 -9.83 8.41
N LYS A 159 38.60 -10.20 7.25
CA LYS A 159 38.75 -11.53 6.66
C LYS A 159 39.95 -11.53 5.73
N ARG A 160 40.89 -12.45 5.93
CA ARG A 160 42.03 -12.61 5.02
C ARG A 160 41.54 -13.08 3.64
N LEU A 161 41.95 -12.40 2.59
CA LEU A 161 41.64 -12.75 1.21
C LEU A 161 42.59 -13.84 0.69
N SER A 162 42.05 -14.79 -0.07
CA SER A 162 42.84 -15.81 -0.76
C SER A 162 43.72 -15.15 -1.83
N ALA A 163 44.98 -15.58 -1.91
CA ALA A 163 45.89 -15.11 -2.95
C ALA A 163 45.37 -15.52 -4.33
N SER A 164 45.41 -14.58 -5.30
CA SER A 164 45.12 -14.87 -6.70
C SER A 164 46.18 -15.81 -7.27
N SER A 165 45.76 -16.85 -7.99
CA SER A 165 46.68 -17.72 -8.74
C SER A 165 47.11 -17.14 -10.08
N ALA A 166 46.36 -16.17 -10.62
CA ALA A 166 46.69 -15.45 -11.83
C ALA A 166 47.45 -14.15 -11.50
N PRO A 167 48.51 -13.79 -12.26
CA PRO A 167 49.19 -12.51 -12.09
C PRO A 167 48.21 -11.36 -12.38
N PRO A 168 48.28 -10.24 -11.61
CA PRO A 168 47.49 -9.05 -11.90
C PRO A 168 47.82 -8.50 -13.30
N ASP A 169 46.78 -8.18 -14.06
CA ASP A 169 46.87 -7.56 -15.39
C ASP A 169 46.05 -6.27 -15.36
N LEU A 170 46.74 -5.15 -15.25
CA LEU A 170 46.18 -3.81 -15.29
C LEU A 170 46.46 -3.21 -16.67
N SER A 171 45.48 -2.55 -17.27
CA SER A 171 45.63 -1.97 -18.61
C SER A 171 45.13 -0.53 -18.68
N GLY A 172 45.57 0.16 -19.73
CA GLY A 172 45.22 1.56 -20.02
C GLY A 172 45.84 2.57 -19.05
N THR A 173 45.29 3.78 -19.06
CA THR A 173 45.83 4.94 -18.36
C THR A 173 45.22 5.09 -16.97
N TRP A 174 46.05 5.29 -15.95
CA TRP A 174 45.60 5.44 -14.56
C TRP A 174 46.03 6.79 -14.00
N LEU A 175 45.08 7.56 -13.46
CA LEU A 175 45.40 8.82 -12.79
C LEU A 175 45.88 8.54 -11.37
N LEU A 176 47.11 8.92 -11.05
CA LEU A 176 47.65 8.86 -9.70
C LEU A 176 47.66 10.27 -9.10
N ILE A 177 46.70 10.54 -8.22
CA ILE A 177 46.50 11.83 -7.56
C ILE A 177 47.30 11.87 -6.26
N ILE A 178 48.20 12.85 -6.16
CA ILE A 178 49.19 12.97 -5.08
C ILE A 178 49.05 14.34 -4.42
N PRO A 179 48.97 14.44 -3.08
CA PRO A 179 48.94 15.74 -2.41
C PRO A 179 50.31 16.44 -2.52
N ALA A 180 50.30 17.76 -2.73
CA ALA A 180 51.49 18.59 -2.78
C ALA A 180 52.29 18.43 -1.48
N GLY A 181 53.62 18.31 -1.60
CA GLY A 181 54.51 18.04 -0.47
C GLY A 181 54.68 16.56 -0.12
N GLN A 182 53.86 15.65 -0.64
CA GLN A 182 53.98 14.20 -0.42
C GLN A 182 54.53 13.43 -1.63
N SER A 183 55.03 14.11 -2.66
CA SER A 183 55.58 13.44 -3.86
C SER A 183 56.73 12.48 -3.58
N GLY A 184 57.47 12.68 -2.48
CA GLY A 184 58.55 11.79 -2.04
C GLY A 184 58.10 10.68 -1.08
N HIS A 185 56.81 10.58 -0.78
CA HIS A 185 56.29 9.57 0.16
C HIS A 185 56.45 8.16 -0.43
N PRO A 186 56.96 7.15 0.32
CA PRO A 186 57.22 5.80 -0.22
C PRO A 186 56.00 5.12 -0.88
N ALA A 187 54.79 5.45 -0.41
CA ALA A 187 53.53 4.99 -1.00
C ALA A 187 53.36 5.42 -2.46
N VAL A 188 53.79 6.63 -2.85
CA VAL A 188 53.66 7.14 -4.22
C VAL A 188 54.43 6.27 -5.20
N GLU A 189 55.69 5.96 -4.89
CA GLU A 189 56.52 5.11 -5.74
C GLU A 189 56.01 3.67 -5.76
N THR A 190 55.52 3.17 -4.63
CA THR A 190 54.95 1.81 -4.55
C THR A 190 53.71 1.67 -5.43
N VAL A 191 52.81 2.65 -5.39
CA VAL A 191 51.59 2.66 -6.21
C VAL A 191 51.93 2.80 -7.70
N ALA A 192 52.84 3.71 -8.05
CA ALA A 192 53.30 3.85 -9.43
C ALA A 192 53.97 2.57 -9.95
N HIS A 193 54.81 1.93 -9.11
CA HIS A 193 55.46 0.66 -9.43
C HIS A 193 54.45 -0.47 -9.63
N ALA A 194 53.42 -0.55 -8.79
CA ALA A 194 52.33 -1.53 -8.94
C ALA A 194 51.61 -1.37 -10.29
N LEU A 195 51.29 -0.14 -10.69
CA LEU A 195 50.64 0.13 -11.98
C LEU A 195 51.54 -0.26 -13.17
N THR A 196 52.79 0.22 -13.20
CA THR A 196 53.71 0.00 -14.33
C THR A 196 54.12 -1.46 -14.48
N THR A 197 54.39 -2.16 -13.38
CA THR A 197 54.84 -3.56 -13.43
C THR A 197 53.73 -4.49 -13.94
N HIS A 198 52.47 -4.13 -13.71
CA HIS A 198 51.31 -4.91 -14.11
C HIS A 198 50.60 -4.40 -15.37
N GLY A 199 51.25 -3.55 -16.18
CA GLY A 199 50.79 -3.21 -17.55
C GLY A 199 50.03 -1.87 -17.70
N ALA A 200 49.76 -1.14 -16.62
CA ALA A 200 49.09 0.14 -16.66
C ALA A 200 50.07 1.32 -16.82
N THR A 201 49.58 2.41 -17.41
CA THR A 201 50.36 3.66 -17.58
C THR A 201 49.94 4.70 -16.53
N PRO A 202 50.73 4.95 -15.48
CA PRO A 202 50.40 5.93 -14.45
C PRO A 202 50.64 7.36 -14.94
N ILE A 203 49.62 8.21 -14.88
CA ILE A 203 49.73 9.66 -15.05
C ILE A 203 49.69 10.31 -13.67
N ARG A 204 50.86 10.78 -13.20
CA ARG A 204 50.98 11.48 -11.92
C ARG A 204 50.37 12.88 -12.00
N ARG A 205 49.51 13.22 -11.05
CA ARG A 205 48.93 14.55 -10.88
C ARG A 205 49.10 14.99 -9.44
N VAL A 206 49.89 16.05 -9.26
CA VAL A 206 50.12 16.67 -7.96
C VAL A 206 49.06 17.75 -7.75
N LEU A 207 48.31 17.67 -6.66
CA LEU A 207 47.29 18.65 -6.28
C LEU A 207 47.69 19.36 -5.00
N ASP A 208 47.61 20.68 -4.98
CA ASP A 208 47.68 21.44 -3.72
C ASP A 208 46.33 21.29 -3.00
N THR A 209 46.31 20.42 -2.00
CA THR A 209 45.13 20.11 -1.16
C THR A 209 44.59 21.32 -0.41
N ARG A 210 45.39 22.36 -0.24
CA ARG A 210 45.04 23.55 0.55
C ARG A 210 44.33 24.63 -0.29
N THR A 211 44.44 24.54 -1.62
CA THR A 211 43.90 25.54 -2.56
C THR A 211 43.21 24.90 -3.75
N VAL A 212 42.85 23.61 -3.68
CA VAL A 212 42.23 22.90 -4.80
C VAL A 212 40.85 23.50 -5.09
N ASP A 213 40.64 23.86 -6.35
CA ASP A 213 39.39 24.42 -6.85
C ASP A 213 38.66 23.39 -7.71
N ARG A 214 37.34 23.26 -7.50
CA ARG A 214 36.49 22.24 -8.14
C ARG A 214 36.43 22.45 -9.65
N ASP A 215 36.12 23.66 -10.09
CA ASP A 215 35.92 23.98 -11.51
C ASP A 215 37.25 23.85 -12.28
N ALA A 216 38.34 24.37 -11.71
CA ALA A 216 39.66 24.24 -12.31
C ALA A 216 40.12 22.78 -12.41
N LEU A 217 39.80 21.95 -11.40
CA LEU A 217 40.11 20.52 -11.43
C LEU A 217 39.25 19.78 -12.47
N ALA A 218 37.94 20.07 -12.55
CA ALA A 218 37.04 19.48 -13.54
C ALA A 218 37.46 19.82 -14.98
N ASP A 219 37.81 21.08 -15.24
CA ASP A 219 38.35 21.53 -16.53
C ASP A 219 39.65 20.80 -16.89
N HIS A 220 40.52 20.58 -15.90
CA HIS A 220 41.77 19.86 -16.12
C HIS A 220 41.51 18.38 -16.42
N LEU A 221 40.62 17.74 -15.67
CA LEU A 221 40.22 16.35 -15.86
C LEU A 221 39.56 16.13 -17.23
N THR A 222 38.67 17.04 -17.65
CA THR A 222 38.04 17.02 -18.98
C THR A 222 39.07 17.09 -20.09
N ARG A 223 40.07 17.98 -19.97
CA ARG A 223 41.18 18.07 -20.95
C ARG A 223 42.04 16.81 -21.00
N LEU A 224 42.22 16.13 -19.89
CA LEU A 224 42.96 14.86 -19.85
C LEU A 224 42.17 13.73 -20.50
N ALA A 225 40.87 13.62 -20.20
CA ALA A 225 39.99 12.60 -20.77
C ALA A 225 39.87 12.72 -22.29
N MET A 226 39.98 13.93 -22.85
CA MET A 226 40.05 14.15 -24.31
C MET A 226 41.32 13.58 -24.98
N GLN A 227 42.40 13.37 -24.23
CA GLN A 227 43.65 12.81 -24.75
C GLN A 227 43.66 11.29 -24.67
N ASP A 228 43.30 10.75 -23.51
CA ASP A 228 43.15 9.33 -23.25
C ASP A 228 42.25 9.18 -22.02
N GLU A 229 41.15 8.43 -22.16
CA GLU A 229 40.18 8.26 -21.07
C GLU A 229 40.80 7.35 -19.99
N PRO A 230 40.83 7.77 -18.71
CA PRO A 230 41.45 6.97 -17.68
C PRO A 230 40.66 5.69 -17.41
N THR A 231 41.36 4.56 -17.25
CA THR A 231 40.80 3.27 -16.84
C THR A 231 40.53 3.23 -15.32
N GLY A 232 41.21 4.06 -14.54
CA GLY A 232 41.08 4.11 -13.09
C GLY A 232 41.73 5.35 -12.47
N VAL A 233 41.27 5.73 -11.29
CA VAL A 233 41.80 6.87 -10.52
C VAL A 233 42.24 6.37 -9.14
N LEU A 234 43.49 6.62 -8.77
CA LEU A 234 44.04 6.34 -7.44
C LEU A 234 44.35 7.64 -6.72
N SER A 235 43.74 7.84 -5.56
CA SER A 235 43.93 9.03 -4.74
C SER A 235 44.73 8.70 -3.48
N LEU A 236 45.87 9.39 -3.32
CA LEU A 236 46.68 9.41 -2.08
C LEU A 236 46.45 10.69 -1.27
N LEU A 237 45.39 11.45 -1.57
CA LEU A 237 45.12 12.74 -0.90
C LEU A 237 44.95 12.61 0.62
N ALA A 238 44.52 11.45 1.11
CA ALA A 238 44.39 11.17 2.53
C ALA A 238 45.72 11.23 3.31
N LEU A 239 46.87 11.17 2.63
CA LEU A 239 48.19 11.33 3.29
C LEU A 239 48.42 12.75 3.83
N ASP A 240 47.64 13.74 3.36
CA ASP A 240 47.69 15.09 3.91
C ASP A 240 46.68 15.25 5.06
N GLU A 241 47.19 15.10 6.29
CA GLU A 241 46.43 15.23 7.52
C GLU A 241 46.43 16.67 8.08
N GLU A 242 47.11 17.63 7.41
CA GLU A 242 47.21 19.01 7.88
C GLU A 242 45.83 19.71 7.86
N PRO A 243 45.52 20.56 8.85
CA PRO A 243 44.27 21.32 8.87
C PRO A 243 44.10 22.20 7.63
N HIS A 244 42.86 22.28 7.13
CA HIS A 244 42.50 23.20 6.06
C HIS A 244 42.74 24.66 6.51
N PRO A 245 43.25 25.56 5.63
CA PRO A 245 43.61 26.93 6.01
C PRO A 245 42.49 27.74 6.69
N GLU A 246 41.25 27.52 6.25
CA GLU A 246 40.06 28.26 6.73
C GLU A 246 39.20 27.46 7.72
N TYR A 247 39.35 26.14 7.76
CA TYR A 247 38.44 25.21 8.45
C TYR A 247 39.25 24.19 9.26
N ALA A 248 39.61 24.55 10.50
CA ALA A 248 40.62 23.84 11.27
C ALA A 248 40.22 22.41 11.69
N ALA A 249 38.93 22.07 11.73
CA ALA A 249 38.46 20.72 12.00
C ALA A 249 38.53 19.79 10.77
N VAL A 250 38.71 20.33 9.57
CA VAL A 250 38.75 19.57 8.32
C VAL A 250 40.20 19.33 7.89
N PRO A 251 40.66 18.06 7.75
CA PRO A 251 41.94 17.78 7.10
C PRO A 251 41.91 18.19 5.62
N SER A 252 42.99 18.82 5.15
CA SER A 252 43.12 19.29 3.77
C SER A 252 42.98 18.13 2.77
N GLY A 253 43.50 16.95 3.09
CA GLY A 253 43.33 15.74 2.29
C GLY A 253 41.88 15.26 2.17
N LEU A 254 41.05 15.42 3.22
CA LEU A 254 39.63 15.05 3.19
C LEU A 254 38.83 16.03 2.33
N ALA A 255 39.06 17.33 2.49
CA ALA A 255 38.44 18.37 1.67
C ALA A 255 38.78 18.15 0.19
N ALA A 256 40.06 17.93 -0.13
CA ALA A 256 40.51 17.67 -1.49
C ALA A 256 39.96 16.37 -2.07
N THR A 257 39.75 15.33 -1.25
CA THR A 257 39.08 14.09 -1.71
C THR A 257 37.62 14.34 -2.06
N THR A 258 36.92 15.20 -1.32
CA THR A 258 35.55 15.61 -1.62
C THR A 258 35.50 16.38 -2.95
N VAL A 259 36.41 17.33 -3.14
CA VAL A 259 36.55 18.09 -4.41
C VAL A 259 36.89 17.17 -5.58
N LEU A 260 37.77 16.17 -5.40
CA LEU A 260 38.09 15.19 -6.45
C LEU A 260 36.87 14.37 -6.87
N LEU A 261 36.08 13.89 -5.90
CA LEU A 261 34.82 13.16 -6.16
C LEU A 261 33.85 14.00 -7.00
N GLN A 262 33.68 15.27 -6.64
CA GLN A 262 32.83 16.22 -7.34
C GLN A 262 33.34 16.53 -8.75
N ALA A 263 34.63 16.86 -8.89
CA ALA A 263 35.24 17.20 -10.18
C ALA A 263 35.25 16.03 -11.17
N LEU A 264 35.38 14.78 -10.69
CA LEU A 264 35.18 13.60 -11.53
C LEU A 264 33.72 13.51 -12.02
N GLY A 265 32.76 13.89 -11.16
CA GLY A 265 31.35 14.16 -11.50
C GLY A 265 31.18 15.10 -12.67
N ASP A 266 31.67 16.31 -12.50
CA ASP A 266 31.47 17.40 -13.46
C ASP A 266 32.18 17.14 -14.80
N ALA A 267 33.30 16.42 -14.78
CA ALA A 267 34.03 15.99 -15.98
C ALA A 267 33.45 14.72 -16.64
N GLU A 268 32.37 14.15 -16.10
CA GLU A 268 31.71 12.93 -16.59
C GLU A 268 32.63 11.70 -16.74
N ILE A 269 33.73 11.63 -15.97
CA ILE A 269 34.68 10.52 -16.05
C ILE A 269 34.09 9.28 -15.37
N PRO A 270 33.91 8.13 -16.07
CA PRO A 270 33.29 6.93 -15.52
C PRO A 270 34.27 6.03 -14.74
N ALA A 271 35.57 6.33 -14.79
CA ALA A 271 36.63 5.54 -14.17
C ALA A 271 36.42 5.34 -12.65
N PRO A 272 36.69 4.14 -12.11
CA PRO A 272 36.58 3.87 -10.68
C PRO A 272 37.62 4.67 -9.89
N LEU A 273 37.14 5.43 -8.88
CA LEU A 273 37.97 6.11 -7.89
C LEU A 273 38.31 5.19 -6.72
N TRP A 274 39.59 4.99 -6.48
CA TRP A 274 40.15 4.25 -5.35
C TRP A 274 40.88 5.22 -4.42
N CYS A 275 40.45 5.30 -3.16
CA CYS A 275 41.08 6.14 -2.15
C CYS A 275 42.00 5.28 -1.27
N LEU A 276 43.28 5.66 -1.25
CA LEU A 276 44.32 4.97 -0.51
C LEU A 276 44.63 5.72 0.78
N THR A 277 44.65 4.99 1.89
CA THR A 277 45.12 5.48 3.20
C THR A 277 46.32 4.66 3.65
N GLN A 278 46.97 5.05 4.74
CA GLN A 278 48.06 4.29 5.33
C GLN A 278 47.96 4.25 6.85
N GLY A 279 47.74 3.05 7.40
CA GLY A 279 47.58 2.87 8.85
C GLY A 279 46.34 3.55 9.43
N ALA A 280 45.29 3.69 8.63
CA ALA A 280 44.02 4.31 9.01
C ALA A 280 43.02 3.34 9.65
N VAL A 281 43.26 2.03 9.52
CA VAL A 281 42.41 0.97 10.08
C VAL A 281 43.28 -0.10 10.77
N ALA A 282 42.71 -0.81 11.74
CA ALA A 282 43.36 -1.96 12.38
C ALA A 282 42.65 -3.26 11.94
N THR A 283 43.43 -4.25 11.49
CA THR A 283 42.93 -5.57 11.07
C THR A 283 42.79 -6.57 12.22
N GLY A 284 43.31 -6.24 13.41
CA GLY A 284 43.18 -7.04 14.63
C GLY A 284 44.08 -6.54 15.78
N PRO A 285 44.08 -7.22 16.93
CA PRO A 285 44.75 -6.74 18.16
C PRO A 285 46.26 -6.49 18.08
N GLY A 286 46.94 -7.05 17.07
CA GLY A 286 48.38 -6.86 16.84
C GLY A 286 48.73 -5.87 15.73
N ASP A 287 47.74 -5.20 15.14
CA ASP A 287 47.90 -4.28 14.01
C ASP A 287 47.70 -2.83 14.48
N PRO A 288 48.76 -2.02 14.62
CA PRO A 288 48.62 -0.66 15.11
C PRO A 288 47.94 0.25 14.08
N LEU A 289 47.14 1.20 14.58
CA LEU A 289 46.49 2.25 13.80
C LEU A 289 47.18 3.60 14.06
N PRO A 290 48.28 3.94 13.36
CA PRO A 290 49.04 5.17 13.62
C PRO A 290 48.33 6.45 13.16
N SER A 291 47.47 6.39 12.14
CA SER A 291 46.90 7.57 11.46
C SER A 291 45.35 7.61 11.53
N PRO A 292 44.75 7.84 12.71
CA PRO A 292 43.30 7.85 12.87
C PRO A 292 42.60 8.94 12.05
N ARG A 293 43.27 10.06 11.72
CA ARG A 293 42.67 11.13 10.90
C ARG A 293 42.32 10.66 9.49
N GLN A 294 43.13 9.79 8.89
CA GLN A 294 42.86 9.24 7.56
C GLN A 294 41.61 8.35 7.52
N ALA A 295 41.13 7.85 8.67
CA ALA A 295 39.89 7.09 8.75
C ALA A 295 38.66 7.92 8.37
N GLN A 296 38.75 9.26 8.40
CA GLN A 296 37.68 10.13 7.93
C GLN A 296 37.36 9.91 6.44
N THR A 297 38.39 9.66 5.61
CA THR A 297 38.23 9.31 4.19
C THR A 297 37.48 7.99 4.01
N TRP A 298 37.63 7.04 4.94
CA TRP A 298 36.86 5.80 4.91
C TRP A 298 35.37 6.04 5.16
N GLY A 299 35.02 6.95 6.07
CA GLY A 299 33.64 7.34 6.31
C GLY A 299 33.02 8.03 5.10
N LEU A 300 33.72 9.02 4.53
CA LEU A 300 33.30 9.72 3.30
C LEU A 300 33.14 8.73 2.13
N GLY A 301 34.10 7.83 1.95
CA GLY A 301 34.10 6.86 0.87
C GLY A 301 32.96 5.85 0.94
N ARG A 302 32.53 5.45 2.14
CA ARG A 302 31.32 4.61 2.29
C ARG A 302 30.05 5.36 1.88
N ALA A 303 29.95 6.66 2.14
CA ALA A 303 28.85 7.46 1.60
C ALA A 303 28.94 7.59 0.06
N ALA A 304 30.14 7.79 -0.47
CA ALA A 304 30.39 7.86 -1.92
C ALA A 304 30.03 6.56 -2.65
N ALA A 305 30.25 5.40 -2.02
CA ALA A 305 29.82 4.10 -2.56
C ALA A 305 28.30 4.01 -2.76
N LEU A 306 27.52 4.68 -1.91
CA LEU A 306 26.05 4.69 -1.95
C LEU A 306 25.51 5.76 -2.91
N GLU A 307 26.20 6.90 -3.07
CA GLU A 307 25.74 8.00 -3.94
C GLU A 307 26.27 7.92 -5.37
N HIS A 308 27.43 7.30 -5.58
CA HIS A 308 28.11 7.19 -6.88
C HIS A 308 28.55 5.75 -7.20
N PRO A 309 27.63 4.75 -7.16
CA PRO A 309 27.98 3.33 -7.18
C PRO A 309 28.74 2.90 -8.44
N ARG A 310 28.48 3.53 -9.59
CA ARG A 310 29.11 3.20 -10.89
C ARG A 310 30.57 3.63 -11.00
N ARG A 311 31.00 4.63 -10.22
CA ARG A 311 32.34 5.27 -10.33
C ARG A 311 33.18 5.11 -9.07
N TRP A 312 32.62 4.46 -8.06
CA TRP A 312 33.34 4.20 -6.82
C TRP A 312 34.12 2.90 -6.93
N GLY A 313 35.45 2.98 -6.90
CA GLY A 313 36.34 1.81 -6.90
C GLY A 313 36.42 1.18 -5.52
N GLY A 314 36.82 1.95 -4.51
CA GLY A 314 36.90 1.45 -3.13
C GLY A 314 37.93 2.15 -2.26
N LEU A 315 38.13 1.59 -1.07
CA LEU A 315 39.03 2.03 -0.01
C LEU A 315 40.11 0.96 0.22
N ILE A 316 41.38 1.38 0.18
CA ILE A 316 42.52 0.49 0.41
C ILE A 316 43.46 1.11 1.43
N ASP A 317 43.68 0.42 2.56
CA ASP A 317 44.65 0.86 3.56
C ASP A 317 46.00 0.13 3.37
N LEU A 318 47.06 0.92 3.18
CA LEU A 318 48.43 0.44 3.04
C LEU A 318 49.08 0.21 4.42
N PRO A 319 50.07 -0.70 4.52
CA PRO A 319 50.79 -0.91 5.76
C PRO A 319 51.67 0.31 6.08
N ALA A 320 51.87 0.59 7.37
CA ALA A 320 52.77 1.65 7.83
C ALA A 320 54.20 1.48 7.29
N VAL A 321 54.66 0.22 7.19
CA VAL A 321 55.94 -0.15 6.57
C VAL A 321 55.63 -0.91 5.28
N ILE A 322 56.05 -0.33 4.16
CA ILE A 322 55.83 -0.91 2.83
C ILE A 322 56.95 -1.90 2.51
N ASP A 323 56.55 -3.10 2.06
CA ASP A 323 57.46 -4.14 1.57
C ASP A 323 57.32 -4.36 0.06
N HIS A 324 58.20 -5.17 -0.52
CA HIS A 324 58.19 -5.46 -1.95
C HIS A 324 56.93 -6.21 -2.44
N HIS A 325 56.20 -6.90 -1.55
CA HIS A 325 54.95 -7.60 -1.90
C HIS A 325 53.73 -6.68 -1.89
N THR A 326 53.84 -5.48 -1.34
CA THR A 326 52.73 -4.52 -1.24
C THR A 326 52.26 -4.08 -2.63
N ALA A 327 53.18 -3.90 -3.58
CA ALA A 327 52.85 -3.52 -4.95
C ALA A 327 52.01 -4.60 -5.68
N ASP A 328 52.44 -5.87 -5.62
CA ASP A 328 51.71 -7.00 -6.24
C ASP A 328 50.31 -7.16 -5.64
N ARG A 329 50.20 -7.03 -4.32
CA ARG A 329 48.91 -7.13 -3.60
C ARG A 329 47.98 -5.99 -3.94
N LEU A 330 48.50 -4.77 -4.10
CA LEU A 330 47.72 -3.62 -4.54
C LEU A 330 47.20 -3.84 -5.97
N ALA A 331 48.06 -4.25 -6.90
CA ALA A 331 47.64 -4.51 -8.28
C ALA A 331 46.56 -5.62 -8.36
N ALA A 332 46.68 -6.66 -7.53
CA ALA A 332 45.68 -7.72 -7.45
C ALA A 332 44.29 -7.23 -6.99
N LEU A 333 44.24 -6.19 -6.15
CA LEU A 333 42.99 -5.59 -5.68
C LEU A 333 42.38 -4.64 -6.73
N LEU A 334 43.22 -3.96 -7.52
CA LEU A 334 42.79 -3.04 -8.57
C LEU A 334 42.35 -3.74 -9.87
N THR A 335 42.57 -5.06 -9.98
CA THR A 335 42.17 -5.83 -11.15
C THR A 335 40.63 -5.85 -11.28
N PRO A 336 40.06 -5.50 -12.46
CA PRO A 336 38.62 -5.47 -12.67
C PRO A 336 37.90 -6.80 -12.34
N GLY A 337 36.65 -6.71 -11.87
CA GLY A 337 35.81 -7.89 -11.58
C GLY A 337 35.97 -8.47 -10.16
N ARG A 338 36.75 -7.84 -9.30
CA ARG A 338 36.80 -8.15 -7.86
C ARG A 338 35.62 -7.46 -7.13
N PRO A 339 34.91 -8.15 -6.22
CA PRO A 339 33.80 -7.54 -5.50
C PRO A 339 34.25 -6.64 -4.35
N GLU A 340 35.49 -6.79 -3.85
CA GLU A 340 35.95 -6.12 -2.63
C GLU A 340 36.24 -4.62 -2.83
N ASP A 341 35.62 -3.78 -2.01
CA ASP A 341 35.76 -2.32 -2.07
C ASP A 341 36.22 -1.69 -0.76
N GLN A 342 36.50 -2.49 0.26
CA GLN A 342 36.99 -2.07 1.58
C GLN A 342 38.05 -3.04 2.07
N THR A 343 39.32 -2.70 1.82
CA THR A 343 40.44 -3.63 2.01
C THR A 343 41.64 -3.00 2.72
N ALA A 344 42.45 -3.85 3.35
CA ALA A 344 43.70 -3.46 4.00
C ALA A 344 44.82 -4.43 3.62
N ILE A 345 45.96 -3.89 3.22
CA ILE A 345 47.18 -4.66 2.92
C ILE A 345 48.07 -4.65 4.15
N ARG A 346 48.50 -5.83 4.59
CA ARG A 346 49.49 -6.01 5.67
C ARG A 346 50.56 -6.99 5.22
N ALA A 347 51.69 -7.07 5.94
CA ALA A 347 52.76 -8.02 5.63
C ALA A 347 52.26 -9.48 5.50
N THR A 348 51.28 -9.85 6.33
CA THR A 348 50.66 -11.19 6.34
C THR A 348 49.66 -11.43 5.21
N GLY A 349 49.22 -10.42 4.45
CA GLY A 349 48.32 -10.57 3.31
C GLY A 349 47.34 -9.42 3.14
N SER A 350 46.41 -9.57 2.21
CA SER A 350 45.29 -8.63 2.02
C SER A 350 44.08 -9.09 2.84
N TYR A 351 43.39 -8.14 3.45
CA TYR A 351 42.22 -8.36 4.29
C TYR A 351 41.05 -7.55 3.76
N ALA A 352 39.84 -8.09 3.85
CA ALA A 352 38.61 -7.40 3.51
C ALA A 352 37.73 -7.21 4.73
N ARG A 353 37.06 -6.06 4.78
CA ARG A 353 36.20 -5.66 5.89
C ARG A 353 34.86 -6.38 5.83
N ARG A 354 34.37 -6.88 6.97
CA ARG A 354 33.08 -7.56 7.15
C ARG A 354 32.38 -7.07 8.40
N LEU A 355 31.06 -6.97 8.36
CA LEU A 355 30.22 -6.78 9.54
C LEU A 355 29.79 -8.16 10.04
N ARG A 356 29.91 -8.43 11.34
CA ARG A 356 29.51 -9.69 11.97
C ARG A 356 28.77 -9.44 13.29
N LYS A 357 27.97 -10.40 13.74
CA LYS A 357 27.44 -10.39 15.11
C LYS A 357 28.62 -10.44 16.10
N ALA A 358 28.55 -9.63 17.14
CA ALA A 358 29.55 -9.65 18.19
C ALA A 358 29.50 -10.99 18.92
N SER A 359 30.67 -11.58 19.19
CA SER A 359 30.74 -12.86 19.90
C SER A 359 30.49 -12.65 21.39
N ALA A 360 29.79 -13.59 22.03
CA ALA A 360 29.61 -13.57 23.47
C ALA A 360 30.99 -13.62 24.17
N PRO A 361 31.28 -12.70 25.11
CA PRO A 361 32.56 -12.66 25.80
C PRO A 361 32.83 -13.97 26.56
N THR A 362 34.07 -14.47 26.48
CA THR A 362 34.50 -15.73 27.12
C THR A 362 35.04 -15.55 28.54
N ALA A 363 35.30 -14.30 28.97
CA ALA A 363 35.78 -13.98 30.31
C ALA A 363 34.64 -13.49 31.20
N ALA A 364 34.72 -13.79 32.51
CA ALA A 364 33.75 -13.29 33.48
C ALA A 364 33.77 -11.74 33.51
N PRO A 365 32.62 -11.07 33.33
CA PRO A 365 32.57 -9.62 33.33
C PRO A 365 33.05 -9.04 34.66
N ARG A 366 33.77 -7.91 34.59
CA ARG A 366 33.98 -7.05 35.75
C ARG A 366 32.97 -5.92 35.66
N THR A 367 32.11 -5.78 36.66
CA THR A 367 31.18 -4.66 36.73
C THR A 367 31.96 -3.35 36.85
N TRP A 368 31.95 -2.55 35.78
CA TRP A 368 32.51 -1.21 35.77
C TRP A 368 31.59 -0.27 36.56
N GLN A 369 32.19 0.61 37.37
CA GLN A 369 31.48 1.64 38.12
C GLN A 369 32.19 2.99 37.96
N PRO A 370 31.43 4.11 37.88
CA PRO A 370 32.02 5.43 37.80
C PRO A 370 32.71 5.77 39.12
N THR A 371 33.95 6.26 39.02
CA THR A 371 34.71 6.84 40.12
C THR A 371 34.92 8.33 39.87
N GLY A 372 35.31 9.10 40.88
CA GLY A 372 35.72 10.50 40.70
C GLY A 372 34.74 11.37 39.89
N THR A 373 35.29 12.17 38.97
CA THR A 373 34.52 13.00 38.02
C THR A 373 34.33 12.30 36.68
N THR A 374 33.09 12.31 36.17
CA THR A 374 32.76 11.97 34.78
C THR A 374 32.45 13.22 33.96
N LEU A 375 33.28 13.52 32.96
CA LEU A 375 33.08 14.63 32.03
C LEU A 375 32.22 14.17 30.84
N ILE A 376 31.09 14.83 30.59
CA ILE A 376 30.19 14.51 29.47
C ILE A 376 30.09 15.72 28.53
N THR A 377 30.62 15.57 27.30
CA THR A 377 30.42 16.59 26.27
C THR A 377 29.08 16.40 25.57
N GLY A 378 28.35 17.48 25.29
CA GLY A 378 26.96 17.37 24.87
C GLY A 378 26.06 16.90 26.00
N GLY A 379 26.50 17.08 27.26
CA GLY A 379 25.86 16.53 28.45
C GLY A 379 24.46 17.05 28.73
N THR A 380 24.11 18.23 28.20
CA THR A 380 22.76 18.81 28.27
C THR A 380 21.89 18.47 27.04
N GLY A 381 22.41 17.70 26.08
CA GLY A 381 21.66 17.20 24.92
C GLY A 381 20.91 15.91 25.23
N GLY A 382 20.01 15.48 24.35
CA GLY A 382 19.13 14.32 24.58
C GLY A 382 19.87 13.05 25.02
N LEU A 383 20.89 12.62 24.27
CA LEU A 383 21.68 11.43 24.62
C LEU A 383 22.53 11.63 25.88
N GLY A 384 23.17 12.80 26.02
CA GLY A 384 24.01 13.12 27.18
C GLY A 384 23.23 13.12 28.49
N ALA A 385 21.98 13.60 28.48
CA ALA A 385 21.10 13.62 29.64
C ALA A 385 20.69 12.20 30.10
N HIS A 386 20.38 11.28 29.18
CA HIS A 386 20.11 9.88 29.54
C HIS A 386 21.33 9.21 30.19
N VAL A 387 22.52 9.45 29.64
CA VAL A 387 23.77 8.92 30.20
C VAL A 387 24.06 9.50 31.58
N ALA A 388 23.84 10.82 31.77
CA ALA A 388 24.02 11.46 33.07
C ALA A 388 23.10 10.86 34.15
N ARG A 389 21.82 10.64 33.82
CA ARG A 389 20.85 10.00 34.73
C ARG A 389 21.25 8.59 35.10
N TRP A 390 21.74 7.81 34.14
CA TRP A 390 22.23 6.46 34.40
C TRP A 390 23.46 6.44 35.30
N LEU A 391 24.44 7.33 35.05
CA LEU A 391 25.62 7.46 35.90
C LEU A 391 25.25 7.86 37.34
N ALA A 392 24.29 8.76 37.51
CA ALA A 392 23.80 9.12 38.84
C ALA A 392 23.14 7.94 39.56
N ARG A 393 22.33 7.13 38.86
CA ARG A 393 21.76 5.88 39.42
C ARG A 393 22.82 4.83 39.77
N LEU A 394 23.97 4.83 39.08
CA LEU A 394 25.12 3.99 39.43
C LEU A 394 25.93 4.53 40.62
N GLY A 395 25.59 5.71 41.15
CA GLY A 395 26.27 6.35 42.27
C GLY A 395 27.52 7.13 41.86
N ALA A 396 27.55 7.74 40.67
CA ALA A 396 28.65 8.60 40.26
C ALA A 396 28.88 9.73 41.30
N PRO A 397 30.12 9.92 41.80
CA PRO A 397 30.38 10.96 42.80
C PRO A 397 30.20 12.37 42.26
N HIS A 398 30.71 12.65 41.06
CA HIS A 398 30.60 13.94 40.40
C HIS A 398 30.43 13.80 38.87
N ILE A 399 29.48 14.54 38.30
CA ILE A 399 29.23 14.62 36.86
C ILE A 399 29.44 16.07 36.38
N HIS A 400 30.34 16.25 35.41
CA HIS A 400 30.60 17.54 34.78
C HIS A 400 30.02 17.56 33.37
N LEU A 401 28.89 18.24 33.18
CA LEU A 401 28.23 18.37 31.89
C LEU A 401 28.75 19.62 31.16
N ILE A 402 29.20 19.46 29.92
CA ILE A 402 29.64 20.59 29.10
C ILE A 402 28.86 20.66 27.78
N SER A 403 28.48 21.88 27.42
CA SER A 403 27.85 22.22 26.14
C SER A 403 28.15 23.68 25.81
N ARG A 404 27.88 24.13 24.57
CA ARG A 404 28.12 25.55 24.20
C ARG A 404 27.26 26.53 25.01
N SER A 405 26.04 26.13 25.36
CA SER A 405 25.10 26.94 26.15
C SER A 405 25.30 26.79 27.65
N GLY A 406 25.99 25.74 28.11
CA GLY A 406 26.25 25.52 29.53
C GLY A 406 24.98 25.51 30.39
N PRO A 407 24.95 26.23 31.53
CA PRO A 407 23.76 26.34 32.37
C PRO A 407 22.53 26.93 31.67
N ASP A 408 22.72 27.70 30.60
CA ASP A 408 21.64 28.31 29.82
C ASP A 408 21.03 27.35 28.78
N ALA A 409 21.50 26.10 28.72
CA ALA A 409 20.91 25.09 27.84
C ALA A 409 19.47 24.74 28.29
N PRO A 410 18.52 24.55 27.35
CA PRO A 410 17.15 24.14 27.68
C PRO A 410 17.13 22.86 28.53
N GLY A 411 16.41 22.89 29.65
CA GLY A 411 16.29 21.74 30.57
C GLY A 411 17.50 21.50 31.50
N ALA A 412 18.57 22.30 31.43
CA ALA A 412 19.77 22.09 32.25
C ALA A 412 19.51 22.23 33.76
N ALA A 413 18.66 23.18 34.17
CA ALA A 413 18.29 23.37 35.57
C ALA A 413 17.54 22.15 36.14
N GLN A 414 16.53 21.66 35.41
CA GLN A 414 15.78 20.47 35.78
C GLN A 414 16.67 19.22 35.84
N LEU A 415 17.55 19.04 34.85
CA LEU A 415 18.50 17.92 34.85
C LEU A 415 19.45 18.00 36.06
N THR A 416 19.90 19.20 36.45
CA THR A 416 20.75 19.38 37.63
C THR A 416 20.02 18.95 38.90
N GLU A 417 18.78 19.39 39.08
CA GLU A 417 17.93 19.03 40.23
C GLU A 417 17.73 17.51 40.30
N GLU A 418 17.33 16.88 39.19
CA GLU A 418 17.13 15.42 39.10
C GLU A 418 18.38 14.61 39.49
N LEU A 419 19.56 15.04 39.03
CA LEU A 419 20.83 14.35 39.31
C LEU A 419 21.30 14.55 40.75
N VAL A 420 21.04 15.72 41.33
CA VAL A 420 21.33 16.01 42.75
C VAL A 420 20.42 15.20 43.66
N ASP A 421 19.14 15.05 43.31
CA ASP A 421 18.17 14.22 44.05
C ASP A 421 18.57 12.73 44.03
N LEU A 422 19.27 12.28 42.99
CA LEU A 422 19.86 10.94 42.90
C LEU A 422 21.18 10.80 43.70
N GLY A 423 21.66 11.88 44.34
CA GLY A 423 22.82 11.87 45.22
C GLY A 423 24.17 12.18 44.55
N THR A 424 24.16 12.73 43.33
CA THR A 424 25.37 13.05 42.56
C THR A 424 25.67 14.55 42.54
N ALA A 425 26.92 14.94 42.76
CA ALA A 425 27.33 16.33 42.59
C ALA A 425 27.39 16.68 41.08
N VAL A 426 26.80 17.80 40.67
CA VAL A 426 26.74 18.19 39.25
C VAL A 426 27.34 19.57 39.02
N THR A 427 28.21 19.67 38.02
CA THR A 427 28.70 20.93 37.47
C THR A 427 28.30 21.05 36.01
N ILE A 428 27.67 22.15 35.62
CA ILE A 428 27.40 22.46 34.21
C ILE A 428 28.24 23.66 33.78
N THR A 429 28.97 23.55 32.67
CA THR A 429 29.83 24.63 32.19
C THR A 429 29.65 24.87 30.70
N ALA A 430 29.56 26.15 30.32
CA ALA A 430 29.59 26.57 28.92
C ALA A 430 31.01 26.37 28.38
N CYS A 431 31.21 25.39 27.49
CA CYS A 431 32.49 25.11 26.85
C CYS A 431 32.27 24.46 25.49
N ASP A 432 32.93 25.01 24.47
CA ASP A 432 33.08 24.32 23.18
C ASP A 432 34.29 23.40 23.24
N ALA A 433 34.07 22.08 23.15
CA ALA A 433 35.16 21.10 23.19
C ALA A 433 36.05 21.13 21.93
N SER A 434 35.60 21.78 20.84
CA SER A 434 36.42 22.04 19.66
C SER A 434 37.42 23.19 19.88
N ASP A 435 37.26 24.03 20.91
CA ASP A 435 38.29 24.98 21.34
C ASP A 435 39.22 24.30 22.36
N ARG A 436 40.43 23.94 21.89
CA ARG A 436 41.45 23.27 22.70
C ARG A 436 41.83 24.06 23.96
N ALA A 437 41.92 25.39 23.86
CA ALA A 437 42.34 26.23 24.98
C ALA A 437 41.22 26.38 26.01
N ALA A 438 39.95 26.48 25.57
CA ALA A 438 38.79 26.46 26.46
C ALA A 438 38.67 25.13 27.20
N LEU A 439 38.80 24.00 26.48
CA LEU A 439 38.76 22.67 27.08
C LEU A 439 39.90 22.47 28.10
N GLN A 440 41.12 22.90 27.78
CA GLN A 440 42.25 22.82 28.71
C GLN A 440 41.99 23.63 30.00
N ARG A 441 41.41 24.85 29.89
CA ARG A 441 41.03 25.63 31.07
C ARG A 441 39.97 24.91 31.90
N LEU A 442 38.95 24.32 31.26
CA LEU A 442 37.90 23.57 31.93
C LEU A 442 38.44 22.36 32.68
N LEU A 443 39.33 21.58 32.07
CA LEU A 443 39.96 20.43 32.72
C LEU A 443 40.74 20.83 33.98
N GLY A 444 41.34 22.03 33.99
CA GLY A 444 41.99 22.61 35.17
C GLY A 444 41.04 23.03 36.31
N THR A 445 39.73 23.09 36.06
CA THR A 445 38.71 23.40 37.08
C THR A 445 38.17 22.17 37.82
N ILE A 446 38.53 20.96 37.38
CA ILE A 446 38.03 19.72 37.98
C ILE A 446 38.60 19.59 39.41
N PRO A 447 37.75 19.41 40.44
CA PRO A 447 38.19 19.35 41.83
C PRO A 447 39.19 18.21 42.09
N ALA A 448 40.27 18.49 42.83
CA ALA A 448 41.25 17.47 43.19
C ALA A 448 40.67 16.36 44.10
N GLU A 449 39.60 16.64 44.84
CA GLU A 449 38.85 15.68 45.67
C GLU A 449 38.11 14.62 44.83
N HIS A 450 37.74 14.98 43.60
CA HIS A 450 37.08 14.11 42.62
C HIS A 450 37.83 14.19 41.28
N PRO A 451 39.00 13.54 41.13
CA PRO A 451 39.80 13.63 39.91
C PRO A 451 39.01 13.11 38.69
N LEU A 452 39.32 13.63 37.50
CA LEU A 452 38.74 13.13 36.26
C LEU A 452 39.15 11.69 36.02
N THR A 453 38.20 10.75 36.05
CA THR A 453 38.46 9.34 35.73
C THR A 453 37.64 8.85 34.56
N THR A 454 36.65 9.60 34.09
CA THR A 454 35.83 9.17 32.95
C THR A 454 35.51 10.31 32.01
N VAL A 455 35.67 10.07 30.72
CA VAL A 455 35.27 10.99 29.65
C VAL A 455 34.21 10.30 28.79
N ILE A 456 33.07 10.96 28.58
CA ILE A 456 32.03 10.52 27.64
C ILE A 456 31.80 11.62 26.62
N HIS A 457 32.17 11.33 25.38
CA HIS A 457 32.01 12.23 24.26
C HIS A 457 30.71 11.93 23.50
N ALA A 458 29.63 12.62 23.88
CA ALA A 458 28.30 12.53 23.26
C ALA A 458 27.93 13.77 22.42
N ALA A 459 28.88 14.70 22.21
CA ALA A 459 28.64 15.89 21.41
C ALA A 459 28.64 15.55 19.91
N GLY A 460 27.75 16.18 19.15
CA GLY A 460 27.70 16.03 17.71
C GLY A 460 26.52 16.76 17.09
N THR A 461 26.66 17.05 15.82
CA THR A 461 25.61 17.53 14.92
C THR A 461 25.58 16.58 13.72
N SER A 462 24.40 16.43 13.13
CA SER A 462 24.22 15.68 11.88
C SER A 462 23.87 16.67 10.78
N ASP A 463 24.39 16.45 9.58
CA ASP A 463 23.98 17.17 8.38
C ASP A 463 23.64 16.14 7.30
N THR A 464 22.66 16.44 6.44
CA THR A 464 22.16 15.54 5.40
C THR A 464 22.24 16.20 4.03
N GLU A 465 23.43 16.17 3.45
CA GLU A 465 23.76 16.85 2.20
C GLU A 465 24.34 15.87 1.18
N LEU A 466 23.99 16.05 -0.10
CA LEU A 466 24.55 15.24 -1.18
C LEU A 466 26.04 15.54 -1.33
N LEU A 467 26.84 14.53 -1.68
CA LEU A 467 28.28 14.72 -1.93
C LEU A 467 28.55 15.72 -3.05
N ALA A 468 27.62 15.88 -3.99
CA ALA A 468 27.71 16.87 -5.06
C ALA A 468 27.71 18.32 -4.55
N ASP A 469 27.11 18.56 -3.38
CA ASP A 469 26.94 19.89 -2.78
C ASP A 469 27.77 20.08 -1.49
N LEU A 470 28.45 19.02 -1.03
CA LEU A 470 29.18 19.04 0.24
C LEU A 470 30.43 19.93 0.17
N GLY A 471 30.37 21.09 0.81
CA GLY A 471 31.48 22.03 0.96
C GLY A 471 32.34 21.85 2.24
N PRO A 472 33.53 22.48 2.30
CA PRO A 472 34.40 22.41 3.48
C PRO A 472 33.80 23.07 4.73
N GLU A 473 32.95 24.08 4.59
CA GLU A 473 32.22 24.70 5.69
C GLU A 473 31.23 23.74 6.37
N ARG A 474 30.61 22.85 5.59
CA ARG A 474 29.70 21.80 6.07
C ARG A 474 30.46 20.67 6.74
N LEU A 475 31.60 20.30 6.18
CA LEU A 475 32.54 19.37 6.82
C LEU A 475 32.98 19.90 8.20
N GLU A 476 33.37 21.18 8.30
CA GLU A 476 33.76 21.82 9.57
C GLU A 476 32.63 21.75 10.60
N HIS A 477 31.40 22.08 10.18
CA HIS A 477 30.22 22.09 11.05
C HIS A 477 29.97 20.74 11.76
N VAL A 478 30.25 19.63 11.07
CA VAL A 478 30.03 18.27 11.59
C VAL A 478 31.29 17.70 12.27
N LEU A 479 32.47 17.92 11.70
CA LEU A 479 33.74 17.40 12.24
C LEU A 479 34.17 18.13 13.52
N GLY A 480 33.92 19.44 13.63
CA GLY A 480 34.32 20.27 14.77
C GLY A 480 33.83 19.74 16.12
N PRO A 481 32.51 19.71 16.38
CA PRO A 481 31.98 19.28 17.68
C PRO A 481 32.16 17.78 17.97
N LYS A 482 32.61 16.99 16.98
CA LYS A 482 32.66 15.52 17.04
C LYS A 482 34.09 14.99 16.93
N ALA A 483 34.70 15.04 15.75
CA ALA A 483 36.05 14.53 15.53
C ALA A 483 37.14 15.40 16.19
N LEU A 484 37.12 16.72 15.96
CA LEU A 484 38.13 17.62 16.52
C LEU A 484 38.05 17.68 18.05
N ALA A 485 36.84 17.78 18.60
CA ALA A 485 36.60 17.71 20.05
C ALA A 485 37.15 16.41 20.67
N ALA A 486 36.92 15.25 20.05
CA ALA A 486 37.47 13.98 20.52
C ALA A 486 39.01 13.94 20.45
N ALA A 487 39.61 14.55 19.42
CA ALA A 487 41.07 14.68 19.31
C ALA A 487 41.64 15.50 20.48
N HIS A 488 41.03 16.66 20.80
CA HIS A 488 41.45 17.48 21.93
C HIS A 488 41.28 16.77 23.27
N LEU A 489 40.15 16.08 23.47
CA LEU A 489 39.93 15.26 24.66
C LEU A 489 41.00 14.18 24.78
N HIS A 490 41.37 13.51 23.68
CA HIS A 490 42.45 12.52 23.71
C HIS A 490 43.80 13.14 24.11
N GLU A 491 44.22 14.20 23.43
CA GLU A 491 45.52 14.85 23.68
C GLU A 491 45.65 15.39 25.11
N LEU A 492 44.60 16.01 25.63
CA LEU A 492 44.60 16.66 26.95
C LEU A 492 44.41 15.68 28.12
N THR A 493 44.01 14.43 27.85
CA THR A 493 43.74 13.41 28.89
C THR A 493 44.62 12.17 28.79
N GLN A 494 45.56 12.11 27.84
CA GLN A 494 46.40 10.94 27.61
C GLN A 494 47.27 10.54 28.82
N GLU A 495 47.66 11.52 29.65
CA GLU A 495 48.48 11.31 30.85
C GLU A 495 47.64 11.05 32.11
N LEU A 496 46.31 11.09 32.02
CA LEU A 496 45.40 10.87 33.14
C LEU A 496 45.04 9.38 33.27
N ASP A 497 44.91 8.90 34.51
CA ASP A 497 44.49 7.54 34.83
C ASP A 497 42.98 7.39 34.71
N LEU A 498 42.49 7.41 33.46
CA LEU A 498 41.06 7.22 33.19
C LEU A 498 40.66 5.75 33.37
N SER A 499 39.50 5.52 33.95
CA SER A 499 38.85 4.19 33.98
C SER A 499 38.06 3.91 32.69
N ALA A 500 37.56 4.95 32.02
CA ALA A 500 36.82 4.85 30.76
C ALA A 500 36.94 6.13 29.89
N PHE A 501 36.98 5.94 28.58
CA PHE A 501 36.94 7.01 27.57
C PHE A 501 35.95 6.58 26.49
N VAL A 502 34.72 7.07 26.55
CA VAL A 502 33.60 6.60 25.73
C VAL A 502 33.34 7.58 24.60
N LEU A 503 33.24 7.08 23.38
CA LEU A 503 32.96 7.84 22.18
C LEU A 503 31.61 7.41 21.60
N PHE A 504 30.69 8.35 21.42
CA PHE A 504 29.40 8.07 20.80
C PHE A 504 29.54 8.20 19.29
N SER A 505 29.70 7.07 18.62
CA SER A 505 29.75 6.94 17.17
C SER A 505 28.35 6.66 16.60
N SER A 506 28.26 6.31 15.32
CA SER A 506 27.01 6.00 14.63
C SER A 506 27.17 4.81 13.68
N GLY A 507 26.09 4.06 13.42
CA GLY A 507 26.04 3.04 12.36
C GLY A 507 26.50 3.55 10.99
N ALA A 508 26.42 4.85 10.71
CA ALA A 508 27.00 5.47 9.51
C ALA A 508 28.53 5.27 9.39
N ALA A 509 29.26 5.10 10.49
CA ALA A 509 30.67 4.70 10.46
C ALA A 509 30.84 3.21 10.12
N ALA A 510 29.89 2.35 10.51
CA ALA A 510 29.96 0.92 10.25
C ALA A 510 29.68 0.59 8.78
N TRP A 511 28.58 1.08 8.20
CA TRP A 511 28.13 0.72 6.84
C TRP A 511 28.00 1.91 5.89
N GLY A 512 28.06 3.16 6.36
CA GLY A 512 27.85 4.36 5.53
C GLY A 512 26.41 4.87 5.59
N GLY A 513 26.15 6.02 4.99
CA GLY A 513 24.81 6.58 4.83
C GLY A 513 24.76 7.50 3.63
N SER A 514 23.79 7.32 2.75
CA SER A 514 23.54 8.24 1.65
C SER A 514 23.20 9.61 2.23
N ARG A 515 23.81 10.66 1.67
CA ARG A 515 23.75 12.06 2.11
C ARG A 515 24.38 12.31 3.48
N GLN A 516 25.17 11.37 4.00
CA GLN A 516 25.79 11.49 5.33
C GLN A 516 27.32 11.50 5.25
N GLY A 517 27.91 12.02 4.17
CA GLY A 517 29.37 12.01 3.94
C GLY A 517 30.18 12.57 5.10
N ALA A 518 29.88 13.81 5.52
CA ALA A 518 30.55 14.47 6.65
C ALA A 518 30.33 13.74 7.98
N TYR A 519 29.11 13.28 8.23
CA TYR A 519 28.74 12.58 9.46
C TYR A 519 29.42 11.22 9.56
N ALA A 520 29.43 10.44 8.47
CA ALA A 520 30.15 9.17 8.40
C ALA A 520 31.66 9.38 8.61
N ALA A 521 32.26 10.40 8.01
CA ALA A 521 33.67 10.76 8.21
C ALA A 521 33.99 11.04 9.68
N ALA A 522 33.18 11.88 10.34
CA ALA A 522 33.37 12.24 11.75
C ALA A 522 33.25 11.03 12.69
N ASN A 523 32.24 10.18 12.49
CA ASN A 523 32.03 8.99 13.33
C ASN A 523 33.12 7.92 13.11
N THR A 524 33.61 7.78 11.87
CA THR A 524 34.69 6.82 11.58
C THR A 524 36.00 7.22 12.25
N TYR A 525 36.28 8.53 12.39
CA TYR A 525 37.40 9.00 13.19
C TYR A 525 37.27 8.58 14.67
N LEU A 526 36.07 8.62 15.25
CA LEU A 526 35.87 8.20 16.64
C LEU A 526 36.18 6.71 16.84
N ASP A 527 35.73 5.87 15.91
CA ASP A 527 36.03 4.44 15.95
C ASP A 527 37.55 4.20 15.84
N ALA A 528 38.22 4.89 14.91
CA ALA A 528 39.67 4.80 14.74
C ALA A 528 40.44 5.34 15.96
N LEU A 529 39.96 6.41 16.61
CA LEU A 529 40.56 6.96 17.81
C LEU A 529 40.46 5.99 18.99
N ALA A 530 39.35 5.24 19.11
CA ALA A 530 39.22 4.22 20.14
C ALA A 530 40.25 3.09 19.97
N GLU A 531 40.40 2.58 18.75
CA GLU A 531 41.44 1.58 18.41
C GLU A 531 42.85 2.14 18.67
N HIS A 532 43.10 3.40 18.26
CA HIS A 532 44.38 4.08 18.45
C HIS A 532 44.78 4.23 19.93
N ARG A 533 43.81 4.55 20.80
CA ARG A 533 44.01 4.65 22.25
C ARG A 533 44.27 3.28 22.86
N ARG A 534 43.48 2.26 22.49
CA ARG A 534 43.66 0.89 22.99
C ARG A 534 44.99 0.28 22.61
N ALA A 535 45.47 0.54 21.38
CA ALA A 535 46.80 0.12 20.93
C ALA A 535 47.94 0.71 21.78
N ARG A 536 47.70 1.81 22.51
CA ARG A 536 48.65 2.47 23.44
C ARG A 536 48.41 2.08 24.91
N GLY A 537 47.52 1.13 25.17
CA GLY A 537 47.15 0.72 26.53
C GLY A 537 46.22 1.70 27.26
N LEU A 538 45.72 2.74 26.58
CA LEU A 538 44.76 3.69 27.15
C LEU A 538 43.33 3.12 27.02
N PRO A 539 42.42 3.42 27.97
CA PRO A 539 41.02 3.04 27.84
C PRO A 539 40.38 3.78 26.65
N ALA A 540 39.56 3.07 25.89
CA ALA A 540 38.60 3.64 24.96
C ALA A 540 37.50 2.65 24.56
N THR A 541 36.29 3.15 24.39
CA THR A 541 35.15 2.39 23.88
C THR A 541 34.36 3.28 22.93
N SER A 542 34.29 2.93 21.65
CA SER A 542 33.43 3.58 20.66
C SER A 542 32.18 2.73 20.42
N LEU A 543 31.01 3.36 20.56
CA LEU A 543 29.70 2.75 20.32
C LEU A 543 29.07 3.36 19.09
N ALA A 544 29.01 2.61 18.00
CA ALA A 544 28.32 3.00 16.77
C ALA A 544 26.82 2.74 16.92
N TRP A 545 26.06 3.77 17.31
CA TRP A 545 24.62 3.65 17.58
C TRP A 545 23.75 3.64 16.32
N GLY A 546 22.71 2.80 16.34
CA GLY A 546 21.50 2.96 15.54
C GLY A 546 20.63 4.15 16.02
N PRO A 547 19.47 4.40 15.40
CA PRO A 547 18.58 5.48 15.82
C PRO A 547 18.05 5.24 17.24
N TRP A 548 17.89 6.30 18.04
CA TRP A 548 17.27 6.25 19.39
C TRP A 548 15.85 6.80 19.30
N GLY A 549 14.88 6.16 19.96
CA GLY A 549 13.45 6.47 19.82
C GLY A 549 13.02 7.84 20.38
N ASP A 550 13.41 8.15 21.62
CA ASP A 550 12.88 9.31 22.35
C ASP A 550 13.93 10.39 22.64
N ALA A 551 15.14 10.27 22.07
CA ALA A 551 16.25 11.18 22.36
C ALA A 551 17.27 11.28 21.23
N GLY A 552 17.89 12.45 21.09
CA GLY A 552 18.98 12.69 20.14
C GLY A 552 18.52 13.16 18.75
N MET A 553 19.44 13.17 17.79
CA MET A 553 19.24 13.75 16.46
C MET A 553 18.28 12.97 15.55
N ALA A 554 17.84 11.77 15.98
CA ALA A 554 16.95 10.89 15.23
C ALA A 554 15.55 10.77 15.85
N ALA A 555 15.24 11.52 16.92
CA ALA A 555 13.95 11.45 17.62
C ALA A 555 12.78 12.16 16.88
N ASP A 556 13.07 12.80 15.73
CA ASP A 556 12.04 13.36 14.87
C ASP A 556 11.27 12.25 14.12
N GLU A 557 9.94 12.34 14.07
CA GLU A 557 9.08 11.30 13.50
C GLU A 557 9.42 11.01 12.02
N THR A 558 9.84 12.02 11.26
CA THR A 558 10.21 11.84 9.85
C THR A 558 11.52 11.07 9.69
N ALA A 559 12.47 11.29 10.61
CA ALA A 559 13.74 10.56 10.67
C ALA A 559 13.53 9.11 11.14
N LEU A 560 12.67 8.87 12.13
CA LEU A 560 12.33 7.51 12.60
C LEU A 560 11.64 6.69 11.50
N ALA A 561 10.69 7.29 10.78
CA ALA A 561 10.06 6.65 9.63
C ALA A 561 11.07 6.35 8.50
N PHE A 562 12.03 7.25 8.27
CA PHE A 562 13.11 7.05 7.30
C PHE A 562 14.02 5.85 7.65
N TYR A 563 14.37 5.67 8.93
CA TYR A 563 15.18 4.54 9.39
C TYR A 563 14.39 3.22 9.41
N GLY A 564 13.15 3.24 9.88
CA GLY A 564 12.28 2.05 9.95
C GLY A 564 12.03 1.42 8.58
N ARG A 565 11.83 2.24 7.52
CA ARG A 565 11.69 1.76 6.13
C ARG A 565 12.95 1.08 5.57
N ARG A 566 14.13 1.35 6.14
CA ARG A 566 15.39 0.70 5.77
C ARG A 566 15.74 -0.50 6.65
N GLY A 567 14.84 -0.93 7.54
CA GLY A 567 15.09 -2.03 8.46
C GLY A 567 15.95 -1.67 9.66
N LEU A 568 16.00 -0.39 10.06
CA LEU A 568 16.63 0.05 11.31
C LEU A 568 15.56 0.55 12.28
N SER A 569 15.35 -0.18 13.38
CA SER A 569 14.36 0.18 14.39
C SER A 569 14.97 1.11 15.46
N PRO A 570 14.17 2.05 16.02
CA PRO A 570 14.63 2.89 17.12
C PRO A 570 14.94 2.07 18.38
N LEU A 571 16.08 2.36 19.00
CA LEU A 571 16.51 1.81 20.27
C LEU A 571 15.79 2.52 21.43
N SER A 572 15.32 1.76 22.41
CA SER A 572 14.91 2.30 23.72
C SER A 572 16.13 2.91 24.43
N PRO A 573 16.05 4.15 24.96
CA PRO A 573 17.15 4.76 25.70
C PRO A 573 17.66 3.91 26.88
N GLU A 574 16.75 3.22 27.59
CA GLU A 574 17.10 2.36 28.73
C GLU A 574 17.98 1.18 28.30
N LEU A 575 17.56 0.47 27.24
CA LEU A 575 18.31 -0.67 26.70
C LEU A 575 19.60 -0.25 26.00
N ALA A 576 19.61 0.93 25.38
CA ALA A 576 20.82 1.50 24.78
C ALA A 576 21.86 1.82 25.87
N VAL A 577 21.46 2.42 26.98
CA VAL A 577 22.35 2.68 28.11
C VAL A 577 22.79 1.39 28.81
N ALA A 578 21.93 0.37 28.91
CA ALA A 578 22.34 -0.96 29.37
C ALA A 578 23.39 -1.59 28.44
N SER A 579 23.28 -1.36 27.12
CA SER A 579 24.30 -1.79 26.14
C SER A 579 25.64 -1.07 26.35
N LEU A 580 25.62 0.19 26.77
CA LEU A 580 26.83 0.93 27.16
C LEU A 580 27.49 0.33 28.41
N GLN A 581 26.73 0.03 29.47
CA GLN A 581 27.27 -0.69 30.65
C GLN A 581 27.92 -2.00 30.22
N HIS A 582 27.22 -2.78 29.39
CA HIS A 582 27.71 -4.06 28.91
C HIS A 582 29.05 -3.93 28.15
N ALA A 583 29.18 -2.92 27.27
CA ALA A 583 30.41 -2.66 26.54
C ALA A 583 31.59 -2.29 27.48
N LEU A 584 31.31 -1.54 28.55
CA LEU A 584 32.32 -1.19 29.57
C LEU A 584 32.75 -2.39 30.40
N ASP A 585 31.81 -3.23 30.84
CA ASP A 585 32.07 -4.43 31.64
C ASP A 585 32.97 -5.44 30.92
N HIS A 586 32.82 -5.52 29.59
CA HIS A 586 33.58 -6.43 28.74
C HIS A 586 34.78 -5.78 28.07
N ARG A 587 34.99 -4.47 28.29
CA ARG A 587 36.08 -3.67 27.72
C ARG A 587 36.10 -3.70 26.19
N ASP A 588 34.93 -3.65 25.56
CA ASP A 588 34.80 -3.56 24.12
C ASP A 588 35.51 -2.29 23.60
N THR A 589 36.24 -2.40 22.50
CA THR A 589 36.93 -1.24 21.87
C THR A 589 36.02 -0.53 20.88
N THR A 590 35.50 -1.24 19.89
CA THR A 590 34.56 -0.74 18.87
C THR A 590 33.41 -1.72 18.74
N ILE A 591 32.19 -1.24 18.98
CA ILE A 591 30.98 -2.06 18.90
C ILE A 591 29.87 -1.26 18.23
N THR A 592 29.13 -1.89 17.33
CA THR A 592 27.93 -1.33 16.71
C THR A 592 26.72 -1.87 17.43
N VAL A 593 25.84 -0.97 17.89
CA VAL A 593 24.60 -1.31 18.59
C VAL A 593 23.44 -0.78 17.79
N ALA A 594 22.69 -1.66 17.15
CA ALA A 594 21.55 -1.31 16.32
C ALA A 594 20.53 -2.44 16.29
N ASP A 595 19.25 -2.09 16.26
CA ASP A 595 18.18 -3.06 16.01
C ASP A 595 17.96 -3.14 14.50
N ILE A 596 18.46 -4.22 13.91
CA ILE A 596 18.50 -4.41 12.45
C ILE A 596 17.54 -5.53 12.08
N ASP A 597 16.53 -5.18 11.29
CA ASP A 597 15.69 -6.13 10.56
C ASP A 597 16.51 -6.68 9.39
N TRP A 598 17.11 -7.85 9.59
CA TRP A 598 17.98 -8.50 8.60
C TRP A 598 17.24 -9.06 7.38
N GLU A 599 15.90 -9.03 7.35
CA GLU A 599 15.12 -9.35 6.15
C GLU A 599 14.99 -8.11 5.24
N LYS A 600 14.90 -6.91 5.83
CA LYS A 600 14.72 -5.64 5.09
C LYS A 600 16.02 -4.92 4.81
N PHE A 601 16.92 -4.86 5.80
CA PHE A 601 18.12 -4.01 5.74
C PHE A 601 19.07 -4.39 4.60
N PRO A 602 19.44 -5.68 4.38
CA PRO A 602 20.31 -6.05 3.26
C PRO A 602 19.72 -5.72 1.89
N THR A 603 18.43 -5.99 1.69
CA THR A 603 17.70 -5.72 0.45
C THR A 603 17.71 -4.23 0.13
N ALA A 604 17.31 -3.39 1.10
CA ALA A 604 17.31 -1.94 0.94
C ALA A 604 18.72 -1.35 0.77
N PHE A 605 19.72 -1.89 1.49
CA PHE A 605 21.08 -1.37 1.50
C PHE A 605 21.86 -1.73 0.23
N THR A 606 21.63 -2.92 -0.33
CA THR A 606 22.35 -3.40 -1.53
C THR A 606 21.62 -3.14 -2.86
N ALA A 607 20.46 -2.48 -2.83
CA ALA A 607 19.60 -2.23 -4.01
C ALA A 607 20.33 -1.53 -5.18
N GLN A 608 21.22 -0.58 -4.89
CA GLN A 608 21.97 0.15 -5.92
C GLN A 608 23.34 -0.47 -6.23
N ARG A 609 23.91 -1.23 -5.30
CA ARG A 609 25.25 -1.83 -5.40
C ARG A 609 25.40 -3.00 -4.41
N PRO A 610 25.92 -4.16 -4.84
CA PRO A 610 26.28 -5.24 -3.93
C PRO A 610 27.28 -4.78 -2.86
N SER A 611 27.11 -5.22 -1.61
CA SER A 611 28.04 -4.88 -0.53
C SER A 611 28.60 -6.13 0.14
N PRO A 612 29.85 -6.54 -0.18
CA PRO A 612 30.49 -7.69 0.45
C PRO A 612 30.62 -7.58 1.97
N LEU A 613 30.49 -6.36 2.51
CA LEU A 613 30.48 -6.09 3.95
C LEU A 613 29.47 -6.96 4.70
N LEU A 614 28.30 -7.23 4.10
CA LEU A 614 27.17 -7.94 4.73
C LEU A 614 27.10 -9.44 4.41
N ASP A 615 27.96 -9.95 3.52
CA ASP A 615 27.88 -11.32 2.97
C ASP A 615 27.74 -12.41 4.04
N GLU A 616 28.48 -12.28 5.14
CA GLU A 616 28.52 -13.30 6.18
C GLU A 616 27.30 -13.26 7.11
N LEU A 617 26.64 -12.11 7.23
CA LEU A 617 25.38 -11.98 7.95
C LEU A 617 24.21 -12.51 7.11
N ILE A 618 24.23 -12.23 5.80
CA ILE A 618 23.24 -12.76 4.84
C ILE A 618 23.38 -14.29 4.71
N THR A 619 24.61 -14.80 4.49
CA THR A 619 24.86 -16.25 4.34
C THR A 619 24.65 -17.04 5.64
N ALA A 620 24.78 -16.41 6.82
CA ALA A 620 24.47 -17.07 8.09
C ALA A 620 22.95 -17.25 8.31
N ILE A 621 22.13 -16.42 7.68
CA ILE A 621 20.67 -16.57 7.62
C ILE A 621 20.29 -17.58 6.53
N GLU A 622 21.06 -17.61 5.44
CA GLU A 622 20.88 -18.48 4.27
C GLU A 622 21.93 -19.62 4.20
N SER A 623 21.75 -20.77 4.88
CA SER A 623 22.42 -22.03 4.47
C SER A 623 21.81 -23.30 5.05
N PRO A 624 21.74 -24.44 4.31
CA PRO A 624 21.96 -24.61 2.87
C PRO A 624 20.78 -25.32 2.13
N THR A 625 20.32 -24.71 1.02
CA THR A 625 19.88 -25.48 -0.15
C THR A 625 20.61 -24.90 -1.36
N GLU A 626 21.04 -25.78 -2.26
CA GLU A 626 22.09 -25.62 -3.27
C GLU A 626 22.02 -24.30 -4.08
N ARG A 627 23.11 -23.52 -4.05
CA ARG A 627 23.38 -22.47 -5.04
C ARG A 627 23.79 -23.14 -6.35
N ILE A 628 22.88 -23.16 -7.32
CA ILE A 628 23.22 -23.41 -8.72
C ILE A 628 23.96 -22.18 -9.25
N THR A 629 25.21 -22.40 -9.64
CA THR A 629 25.97 -21.48 -10.48
C THR A 629 25.41 -21.54 -11.90
N ASP A 630 24.77 -20.48 -12.36
CA ASP A 630 24.58 -20.26 -13.79
C ASP A 630 25.10 -18.86 -14.16
N ALA A 631 26.38 -18.84 -14.51
CA ALA A 631 26.90 -17.86 -15.45
C ALA A 631 26.42 -18.28 -16.85
N SER A 632 25.24 -17.80 -17.26
CA SER A 632 24.80 -17.92 -18.65
C SER A 632 24.65 -16.55 -19.27
N THR A 633 25.49 -16.28 -20.26
CA THR A 633 25.38 -15.22 -21.26
C THR A 633 23.97 -15.18 -21.88
N GLY A 634 23.17 -14.17 -21.51
CA GLY A 634 21.86 -13.91 -22.11
C GLY A 634 21.94 -12.75 -23.12
N THR A 635 21.54 -13.01 -24.36
CA THR A 635 21.30 -12.00 -25.40
C THR A 635 20.32 -10.92 -24.92
N SER A 636 20.55 -9.66 -25.32
CA SER A 636 19.80 -8.51 -24.79
C SER A 636 18.30 -8.60 -25.13
N LEU A 637 17.44 -8.20 -24.18
CA LEU A 637 15.98 -8.17 -24.30
C LEU A 637 15.53 -7.46 -25.60
N GLN A 638 16.27 -6.44 -26.01
CA GLN A 638 16.07 -5.66 -27.23
C GLN A 638 16.17 -6.51 -28.52
N GLN A 639 17.10 -7.46 -28.59
CA GLN A 639 17.23 -8.38 -29.74
C GLN A 639 16.05 -9.35 -29.81
N ARG A 640 15.54 -9.83 -28.67
CA ARG A 640 14.39 -10.74 -28.61
C ARG A 640 13.09 -10.04 -28.99
N LEU A 641 12.91 -8.79 -28.57
CA LEU A 641 11.74 -7.98 -28.93
C LEU A 641 11.71 -7.66 -30.42
N SER A 642 12.86 -7.41 -31.06
CA SER A 642 12.93 -7.10 -32.50
C SER A 642 12.56 -8.26 -33.44
N ALA A 643 12.50 -9.49 -32.93
CA ALA A 643 12.29 -10.71 -33.73
C ALA A 643 10.92 -11.40 -33.52
N GLY A 644 10.11 -10.93 -32.56
CA GLY A 644 8.82 -11.56 -32.20
C GLY A 644 7.59 -10.91 -32.84
N THR A 645 6.46 -11.63 -32.88
CA THR A 645 5.14 -11.06 -33.23
C THR A 645 4.65 -10.11 -32.13
N PRO A 646 3.64 -9.24 -32.38
CA PRO A 646 3.11 -8.31 -31.37
C PRO A 646 2.70 -9.00 -30.06
N GLU A 647 2.06 -10.17 -30.14
CA GLU A 647 1.64 -10.97 -28.99
C GLU A 647 2.86 -11.54 -28.23
N GLN A 648 3.89 -11.99 -28.95
CA GLN A 648 5.13 -12.48 -28.35
C GLN A 648 5.93 -11.37 -27.67
N GLN A 649 5.95 -10.17 -28.25
CA GLN A 649 6.60 -8.99 -27.67
C GLN A 649 5.91 -8.57 -26.36
N HIS A 650 4.58 -8.51 -26.38
CA HIS A 650 3.77 -8.19 -25.20
C HIS A 650 4.00 -9.19 -24.08
N GLN A 651 3.95 -10.49 -24.39
CA GLN A 651 4.16 -11.56 -23.42
C GLN A 651 5.56 -11.51 -22.79
N LEU A 652 6.60 -11.27 -23.60
CA LEU A 652 7.98 -11.12 -23.12
C LEU A 652 8.15 -9.92 -22.19
N LEU A 653 7.47 -8.81 -22.47
CA LEU A 653 7.50 -7.61 -21.62
C LEU A 653 6.73 -7.85 -20.32
N LEU A 654 5.56 -8.49 -20.40
CA LEU A 654 4.73 -8.83 -19.24
C LEU A 654 5.49 -9.75 -18.28
N GLU A 655 6.05 -10.85 -18.77
CA GLU A 655 6.87 -11.78 -17.97
C GLU A 655 8.05 -11.07 -17.31
N ARG A 656 8.67 -10.13 -18.03
CA ARG A 656 9.78 -9.33 -17.48
C ARG A 656 9.30 -8.41 -16.37
N ILE A 657 8.20 -7.70 -16.56
CA ILE A 657 7.63 -6.79 -15.56
C ILE A 657 7.17 -7.58 -14.32
N GLN A 658 6.49 -8.71 -14.49
CA GLN A 658 6.08 -9.59 -13.38
C GLN A 658 7.30 -10.12 -12.62
N SER A 659 8.36 -10.51 -13.32
CA SER A 659 9.60 -10.96 -12.70
C SER A 659 10.30 -9.86 -11.90
N LEU A 660 10.37 -8.64 -12.44
CA LEU A 660 10.94 -7.49 -11.73
C LEU A 660 10.06 -7.09 -10.54
N ALA A 661 8.75 -7.07 -10.71
CA ALA A 661 7.80 -6.75 -9.64
C ALA A 661 7.82 -7.79 -8.52
N ALA A 662 7.86 -9.08 -8.85
CA ALA A 662 8.02 -10.15 -7.87
C ALA A 662 9.35 -10.04 -7.12
N SER A 663 10.43 -9.68 -7.82
CA SER A 663 11.73 -9.45 -7.20
C SER A 663 11.72 -8.26 -6.23
N ILE A 664 11.08 -7.15 -6.59
CA ILE A 664 11.01 -5.94 -5.76
C ILE A 664 10.13 -6.18 -4.51
N LEU A 665 9.07 -6.96 -4.66
CA LEU A 665 8.13 -7.29 -3.57
C LEU A 665 8.55 -8.50 -2.73
N GLY A 666 9.65 -9.17 -3.06
CA GLY A 666 10.13 -10.35 -2.35
C GLY A 666 9.27 -11.61 -2.55
N HIS A 667 8.53 -11.69 -3.65
CA HIS A 667 7.77 -12.89 -4.01
C HIS A 667 8.66 -13.95 -4.67
N SER A 668 8.37 -15.22 -4.41
CA SER A 668 9.16 -16.37 -4.87
C SER A 668 9.12 -16.64 -6.39
N GLY A 669 8.32 -15.88 -7.16
CA GLY A 669 8.26 -15.97 -8.62
C GLY A 669 7.25 -15.01 -9.26
N PRO A 670 7.31 -14.81 -10.60
CA PRO A 670 6.43 -13.90 -11.34
C PRO A 670 4.95 -14.28 -11.24
N ASP A 671 4.63 -15.57 -11.02
CA ASP A 671 3.26 -16.08 -10.86
C ASP A 671 2.52 -15.48 -9.65
N ALA A 672 3.26 -14.94 -8.67
CA ALA A 672 2.69 -14.26 -7.51
C ALA A 672 2.27 -12.80 -7.81
N VAL A 673 2.55 -12.30 -9.01
CA VAL A 673 2.18 -10.96 -9.48
C VAL A 673 1.19 -11.09 -10.62
N PRO A 674 -0.13 -11.05 -10.37
CA PRO A 674 -1.13 -11.20 -11.42
C PRO A 674 -1.07 -10.05 -12.45
N PRO A 675 -1.22 -10.32 -13.75
CA PRO A 675 -1.08 -9.30 -14.82
C PRO A 675 -2.00 -8.09 -14.68
N ALA A 676 -3.21 -8.29 -14.17
CA ALA A 676 -4.25 -7.29 -14.04
C ALA A 676 -4.31 -6.64 -12.65
N GLN A 677 -3.51 -7.09 -11.68
CA GLN A 677 -3.55 -6.55 -10.32
C GLN A 677 -2.77 -5.23 -10.23
N PRO A 678 -3.34 -4.18 -9.61
CA PRO A 678 -2.61 -2.94 -9.39
C PRO A 678 -1.35 -3.15 -8.56
N PHE A 679 -0.24 -2.51 -8.97
CA PHE A 679 1.02 -2.55 -8.25
C PHE A 679 0.85 -2.12 -6.78
N GLN A 680 0.01 -1.14 -6.49
CA GLN A 680 -0.25 -0.68 -5.12
C GLN A 680 -0.80 -1.79 -4.21
N GLU A 681 -1.76 -2.59 -4.72
CA GLU A 681 -2.33 -3.72 -3.98
C GLU A 681 -1.33 -4.85 -3.77
N LEU A 682 -0.35 -4.96 -4.67
CA LEU A 682 0.77 -5.88 -4.55
C LEU A 682 1.84 -5.39 -3.55
N GLY A 683 1.68 -4.19 -2.99
CA GLY A 683 2.61 -3.60 -2.03
C GLY A 683 3.57 -2.58 -2.64
N PHE A 684 3.27 -2.04 -3.84
CA PHE A 684 4.04 -0.93 -4.39
C PHE A 684 3.66 0.43 -3.78
N ASP A 685 4.67 1.23 -3.44
CA ASP A 685 4.54 2.61 -3.04
C ASP A 685 5.30 3.55 -4.01
N SER A 686 5.33 4.85 -3.72
CA SER A 686 6.04 5.85 -4.53
C SER A 686 7.53 5.61 -4.68
N LEU A 687 8.16 4.79 -3.84
CA LEU A 687 9.58 4.46 -3.95
C LEU A 687 9.82 3.15 -4.70
N THR A 688 9.02 2.11 -4.48
CA THR A 688 9.12 0.85 -5.26
C THR A 688 8.67 1.03 -6.71
N ALA A 689 7.73 1.96 -6.96
CA ALA A 689 7.37 2.41 -8.31
C ALA A 689 8.56 3.03 -9.05
N VAL A 690 9.38 3.80 -8.34
CA VAL A 690 10.62 4.42 -8.86
C VAL A 690 11.69 3.34 -9.12
N GLU A 691 11.77 2.32 -8.28
CA GLU A 691 12.68 1.19 -8.45
C GLU A 691 12.32 0.32 -9.66
N LEU A 692 11.05 -0.07 -9.81
CA LEU A 692 10.57 -0.80 -10.99
C LEU A 692 10.78 0.00 -12.27
N ARG A 693 10.51 1.31 -12.25
CA ARG A 693 10.83 2.22 -13.36
C ARG A 693 12.33 2.19 -13.69
N ASN A 694 13.22 2.32 -12.70
CA ASN A 694 14.67 2.32 -12.93
C ASN A 694 15.16 0.99 -13.52
N GLN A 695 14.64 -0.13 -13.02
CA GLN A 695 14.99 -1.45 -13.52
C GLN A 695 14.45 -1.68 -14.94
N LEU A 696 13.25 -1.18 -15.25
CA LEU A 696 12.68 -1.20 -16.60
C LEU A 696 13.47 -0.31 -17.55
N ALA A 697 13.81 0.93 -17.18
CA ALA A 697 14.61 1.85 -17.99
C ALA A 697 15.99 1.24 -18.31
N THR A 698 16.59 0.57 -17.33
CA THR A 698 17.87 -0.14 -17.51
C THR A 698 17.73 -1.36 -18.44
N ALA A 699 16.61 -2.09 -18.36
CA ALA A 699 16.38 -3.29 -19.16
C ALA A 699 15.94 -2.99 -20.61
N THR A 700 15.23 -1.88 -20.84
CA THR A 700 14.67 -1.49 -22.15
C THR A 700 15.52 -0.45 -22.87
N GLY A 701 16.34 0.32 -22.14
CA GLY A 701 17.16 1.39 -22.69
C GLY A 701 16.38 2.68 -23.05
N ILE A 702 15.12 2.79 -22.62
CA ILE A 702 14.28 3.98 -22.83
C ILE A 702 14.30 4.83 -21.57
N ASP A 703 14.29 6.16 -21.75
CA ASP A 703 14.08 7.11 -20.65
C ASP A 703 12.60 7.09 -20.24
N LEU A 704 12.33 6.60 -19.03
CA LEU A 704 10.99 6.35 -18.52
C LEU A 704 10.59 7.43 -17.52
N ALA A 705 9.41 8.04 -17.73
CA ALA A 705 8.92 9.11 -16.86
C ALA A 705 8.76 8.65 -15.39
N PRO A 706 8.98 9.54 -14.39
CA PRO A 706 8.87 9.18 -12.99
C PRO A 706 7.50 8.65 -12.54
N ALA A 707 6.42 9.06 -13.22
CA ALA A 707 5.04 8.64 -12.91
C ALA A 707 4.63 7.34 -13.61
N LEU A 708 5.50 6.69 -14.39
CA LEU A 708 5.13 5.57 -15.27
C LEU A 708 4.34 4.43 -14.61
N VAL A 709 4.77 4.00 -13.42
CA VAL A 709 4.12 2.91 -12.67
C VAL A 709 2.78 3.36 -12.06
N PHE A 710 2.56 4.67 -11.90
CA PHE A 710 1.29 5.25 -11.49
C PHE A 710 0.34 5.46 -12.67
N ASP A 711 0.87 5.90 -13.82
CA ASP A 711 0.12 6.10 -15.06
C ASP A 711 -0.29 4.76 -15.70
N HIS A 712 0.48 3.70 -15.45
CA HIS A 712 0.21 2.34 -15.88
C HIS A 712 0.23 1.38 -14.67
N PRO A 713 -0.84 1.37 -13.87
CA PRO A 713 -0.83 0.80 -12.52
C PRO A 713 -0.81 -0.72 -12.47
N THR A 714 -0.89 -1.44 -13.60
CA THR A 714 -0.84 -2.91 -13.65
C THR A 714 0.32 -3.39 -14.52
N PRO A 715 0.87 -4.60 -14.26
CA PRO A 715 1.88 -5.22 -15.12
C PRO A 715 1.49 -5.25 -16.60
N ASN A 716 0.21 -5.51 -16.90
CA ASN A 716 -0.30 -5.60 -18.27
C ASN A 716 -0.39 -4.22 -18.96
N ALA A 717 -0.84 -3.18 -18.24
CA ALA A 717 -0.87 -1.81 -18.76
C ALA A 717 0.55 -1.31 -19.06
N LEU A 718 1.48 -1.59 -18.15
CA LEU A 718 2.89 -1.21 -18.30
C LEU A 718 3.57 -1.96 -19.45
N ALA A 719 3.25 -3.25 -19.67
CA ALA A 719 3.73 -4.03 -20.81
C ALA A 719 3.25 -3.44 -22.14
N THR A 720 1.97 -3.04 -22.19
CA THR A 720 1.36 -2.43 -23.36
C THR A 720 2.04 -1.11 -23.73
N TYR A 721 2.25 -0.25 -22.72
CA TYR A 721 2.94 1.03 -22.90
C TYR A 721 4.38 0.83 -23.38
N LEU A 722 5.16 -0.03 -22.72
CA LEU A 722 6.55 -0.27 -23.09
C LEU A 722 6.68 -0.85 -24.50
N ARG A 723 5.73 -1.69 -24.93
CA ARG A 723 5.69 -2.20 -26.31
C ARG A 723 5.50 -1.04 -27.29
N ALA A 724 4.52 -0.17 -27.04
CA ALA A 724 4.23 0.99 -27.89
C ALA A 724 5.46 1.90 -28.07
N GLU A 725 6.14 2.22 -26.97
CA GLU A 725 7.37 3.02 -26.98
C GLU A 725 8.54 2.31 -27.70
N LEU A 726 8.76 1.01 -27.43
CA LEU A 726 9.87 0.24 -28.03
C LEU A 726 9.71 -0.01 -29.53
N THR A 727 8.47 -0.14 -30.02
CA THR A 727 8.20 -0.38 -31.45
C THR A 727 7.94 0.90 -32.24
N GLY A 728 7.97 2.07 -31.59
CA GLY A 728 7.61 3.36 -32.21
C GLY A 728 6.16 3.40 -32.72
N GLN A 729 5.32 2.48 -32.24
CA GLN A 729 3.90 2.46 -32.52
C GLN A 729 3.22 3.13 -31.34
N GLN A 730 3.15 4.46 -31.36
CA GLN A 730 2.19 5.16 -30.51
C GLN A 730 0.83 4.56 -30.81
N THR A 731 0.36 3.71 -29.90
CA THR A 731 -1.06 3.42 -29.82
C THR A 731 -1.59 4.71 -29.25
N ALA A 732 -2.05 5.61 -30.13
CA ALA A 732 -2.80 6.76 -29.68
C ALA A 732 -3.85 6.18 -28.74
N VAL A 733 -3.80 6.56 -27.44
CA VAL A 733 -5.00 6.49 -26.60
C VAL A 733 -6.06 7.07 -27.49
N ALA A 734 -7.02 6.25 -27.92
CA ALA A 734 -8.01 6.68 -28.86
C ALA A 734 -8.74 7.81 -28.14
N ALA A 735 -8.32 9.05 -28.42
CA ALA A 735 -9.08 10.23 -28.12
C ALA A 735 -10.39 9.92 -28.80
N HIS A 736 -11.37 9.51 -28.00
CA HIS A 736 -12.69 9.22 -28.48
C HIS A 736 -13.13 10.54 -29.08
N SER A 737 -13.03 10.64 -30.41
CA SER A 737 -13.53 11.79 -31.13
C SER A 737 -15.00 11.78 -30.79
N PRO A 738 -15.51 12.79 -30.06
CA PRO A 738 -16.89 12.79 -29.62
C PRO A 738 -17.73 12.63 -30.87
N THR A 739 -18.29 11.44 -31.05
CA THR A 739 -19.26 11.22 -32.10
C THR A 739 -20.51 11.83 -31.48
N THR A 740 -20.75 13.11 -31.73
CA THR A 740 -21.98 13.78 -31.28
C THR A 740 -23.14 12.95 -31.82
N ALA A 741 -23.74 12.15 -30.94
CA ALA A 741 -24.95 11.44 -31.24
C ALA A 741 -26.03 12.49 -31.52
N ALA A 742 -27.04 12.12 -32.30
CA ALA A 742 -28.20 12.97 -32.43
C ALA A 742 -28.80 13.20 -31.03
N GLN A 743 -29.25 14.43 -30.73
CA GLN A 743 -29.77 14.80 -29.40
C GLN A 743 -30.95 13.91 -28.94
N ASP A 744 -31.54 13.16 -29.86
CA ASP A 744 -32.66 12.24 -29.69
C ASP A 744 -32.28 10.74 -29.65
N GLU A 745 -31.00 10.39 -29.51
CA GLU A 745 -30.56 9.00 -29.38
C GLU A 745 -31.24 8.32 -28.16
N PRO A 746 -31.96 7.19 -28.35
CA PRO A 746 -32.53 6.42 -27.25
C PRO A 746 -31.45 5.71 -26.44
N ILE A 747 -31.66 5.56 -25.14
CA ILE A 747 -30.71 4.90 -24.24
C ILE A 747 -31.23 3.51 -23.88
N ALA A 748 -30.46 2.46 -24.17
CA ALA A 748 -30.76 1.09 -23.81
C ALA A 748 -30.35 0.79 -22.37
N ILE A 749 -31.19 0.05 -21.64
CA ILE A 749 -30.80 -0.66 -20.41
C ILE A 749 -30.32 -2.05 -20.85
N VAL A 750 -29.04 -2.36 -20.62
CA VAL A 750 -28.41 -3.62 -21.06
C VAL A 750 -28.08 -4.58 -19.93
N GLY A 751 -28.04 -4.09 -18.69
CA GLY A 751 -27.86 -4.88 -17.47
C GLY A 751 -28.59 -4.24 -16.30
N MET A 752 -28.94 -5.03 -15.28
CA MET A 752 -29.52 -4.54 -14.03
C MET A 752 -29.32 -5.54 -12.88
N ALA A 753 -29.04 -5.02 -11.68
CA ALA A 753 -29.00 -5.79 -10.44
C ALA A 753 -29.60 -4.97 -9.29
N CYS A 754 -30.09 -5.65 -8.25
CA CYS A 754 -30.67 -4.98 -7.09
C CYS A 754 -30.75 -5.86 -5.85
N ARG A 755 -30.81 -5.19 -4.69
CA ARG A 755 -31.15 -5.82 -3.41
C ARG A 755 -32.21 -4.98 -2.69
N TYR A 756 -33.31 -5.62 -2.29
CA TYR A 756 -34.43 -4.98 -1.61
C TYR A 756 -34.95 -5.84 -0.44
N PRO A 757 -35.75 -5.24 0.48
CA PRO A 757 -36.37 -5.96 1.58
C PRO A 757 -37.16 -7.20 1.13
N GLY A 758 -37.26 -8.18 2.02
CA GLY A 758 -37.92 -9.45 1.72
C GLY A 758 -37.03 -10.46 1.00
N ASP A 759 -35.72 -10.37 1.21
CA ASP A 759 -34.67 -11.22 0.61
C ASP A 759 -34.68 -11.18 -0.93
N ALA A 760 -35.02 -10.02 -1.50
CA ALA A 760 -34.96 -9.82 -2.94
C ALA A 760 -33.52 -9.48 -3.35
N HIS A 761 -32.73 -10.47 -3.77
CA HIS A 761 -31.31 -10.33 -4.12
C HIS A 761 -31.05 -10.14 -5.63
N SER A 762 -32.10 -10.14 -6.44
CA SER A 762 -32.02 -9.96 -7.88
C SER A 762 -33.29 -9.29 -8.43
N PRO A 763 -33.26 -8.77 -9.68
CA PRO A 763 -34.47 -8.29 -10.36
C PRO A 763 -35.57 -9.35 -10.46
N GLN A 764 -35.20 -10.63 -10.55
CA GLN A 764 -36.16 -11.73 -10.56
C GLN A 764 -36.80 -11.95 -9.19
N ASP A 765 -36.02 -11.93 -8.11
CA ASP A 765 -36.57 -12.08 -6.75
C ASP A 765 -37.50 -10.92 -6.40
N LEU A 766 -37.16 -9.70 -6.82
CA LEU A 766 -38.03 -8.53 -6.66
C LEU A 766 -39.33 -8.71 -7.44
N TRP A 767 -39.25 -9.21 -8.67
CA TRP A 767 -40.44 -9.52 -9.47
C TRP A 767 -41.32 -10.58 -8.80
N ASP A 768 -40.73 -11.67 -8.32
CA ASP A 768 -41.43 -12.75 -7.63
C ASP A 768 -42.08 -12.27 -6.33
N LEU A 769 -41.41 -11.35 -5.61
CA LEU A 769 -41.98 -10.66 -4.44
C LEU A 769 -43.22 -9.85 -4.80
N VAL A 770 -43.13 -9.01 -5.83
CA VAL A 770 -44.21 -8.10 -6.23
C VAL A 770 -45.39 -8.86 -6.83
N ILE A 771 -45.17 -9.84 -7.72
CA ILE A 771 -46.25 -10.61 -8.35
C ILE A 771 -46.96 -11.56 -7.36
N ALA A 772 -46.24 -12.03 -6.34
CA ALA A 772 -46.81 -12.81 -5.25
C ALA A 772 -47.55 -11.97 -4.19
N HIS A 773 -47.68 -10.65 -4.41
CA HIS A 773 -48.33 -9.70 -3.50
C HIS A 773 -47.72 -9.73 -2.08
N ARG A 774 -46.40 -9.95 -1.98
CA ARG A 774 -45.72 -10.00 -0.68
C ARG A 774 -45.43 -8.59 -0.16
N ASP A 775 -45.67 -8.42 1.14
CA ASP A 775 -45.31 -7.26 1.93
C ASP A 775 -44.00 -7.56 2.67
N ALA A 776 -42.97 -6.74 2.42
CA ALA A 776 -41.62 -6.94 2.90
C ALA A 776 -41.27 -6.09 4.13
N ILE A 777 -42.26 -5.40 4.71
CA ILE A 777 -42.08 -4.64 5.95
C ILE A 777 -41.89 -5.60 7.12
N ALA A 778 -40.82 -5.38 7.89
CA ALA A 778 -40.39 -6.23 9.00
C ALA A 778 -40.00 -5.38 10.22
N GLN A 779 -39.78 -6.05 11.35
CA GLN A 779 -39.26 -5.41 12.57
C GLN A 779 -37.88 -4.80 12.35
N MET A 780 -37.55 -3.76 13.12
CA MET A 780 -36.23 -3.11 13.09
C MET A 780 -35.06 -4.10 13.32
N PRO A 781 -33.91 -3.86 12.66
CA PRO A 781 -32.75 -4.74 12.72
C PRO A 781 -32.09 -4.75 14.11
N THR A 782 -31.61 -5.93 14.53
CA THR A 782 -30.91 -6.12 15.82
C THR A 782 -29.39 -6.16 15.69
N ASP A 783 -28.85 -6.11 14.47
CA ASP A 783 -27.44 -6.25 14.12
C ASP A 783 -26.70 -4.91 13.96
N ARG A 784 -27.35 -3.79 14.29
CA ARG A 784 -26.84 -2.41 14.12
C ARG A 784 -26.63 -1.64 15.42
N ASN A 785 -26.73 -2.33 16.55
CA ASN A 785 -26.60 -1.74 17.89
C ASN A 785 -27.61 -0.62 18.21
N TRP A 786 -28.81 -0.67 17.62
CA TRP A 786 -29.90 0.25 17.99
C TRP A 786 -30.50 -0.18 19.34
N ASP A 787 -30.67 0.77 20.26
CA ASP A 787 -31.44 0.54 21.49
C ASP A 787 -32.93 0.55 21.17
N LEU A 788 -33.45 -0.59 20.71
CA LEU A 788 -34.84 -0.74 20.26
C LEU A 788 -35.86 -0.53 21.38
N ASP A 789 -35.47 -0.73 22.64
CA ASP A 789 -36.33 -0.52 23.80
C ASP A 789 -36.47 0.97 24.13
N ALA A 790 -35.36 1.72 24.11
CA ALA A 790 -35.38 3.16 24.31
C ALA A 790 -35.91 3.94 23.09
N LEU A 791 -35.79 3.37 21.88
CA LEU A 791 -36.16 4.03 20.63
C LEU A 791 -37.68 4.21 20.47
N TYR A 792 -38.51 3.36 21.09
CA TYR A 792 -39.95 3.40 20.84
C TYR A 792 -40.74 4.16 21.90
N ASP A 793 -41.63 5.06 21.46
CA ASP A 793 -42.69 5.60 22.30
C ASP A 793 -43.96 5.86 21.47
N PRO A 794 -45.16 5.44 21.95
CA PRO A 794 -46.41 5.71 21.24
C PRO A 794 -46.79 7.20 21.18
N ASP A 795 -46.21 8.05 22.03
CA ASP A 795 -46.38 9.50 21.99
C ASP A 795 -45.41 10.15 20.97
N PRO A 796 -45.89 10.68 19.83
CA PRO A 796 -45.05 11.37 18.85
C PRO A 796 -44.42 12.66 19.40
N ASP A 797 -44.92 13.17 20.53
CA ASP A 797 -44.41 14.39 21.17
C ASP A 797 -43.19 14.11 22.09
N ARG A 798 -42.77 12.84 22.27
CA ARG A 798 -41.55 12.45 23.01
C ARG A 798 -40.28 12.53 22.15
N ALA A 799 -39.20 13.08 22.71
CA ALA A 799 -37.96 13.38 21.97
C ALA A 799 -37.04 12.16 21.86
N GLY A 800 -36.37 12.02 20.71
CA GLY A 800 -35.43 10.92 20.48
C GLY A 800 -36.08 9.56 20.23
N THR A 801 -37.41 9.50 20.10
CA THR A 801 -38.18 8.26 19.95
C THR A 801 -38.93 8.21 18.63
N SER A 802 -39.31 6.99 18.22
CA SER A 802 -40.15 6.66 17.08
C SER A 802 -41.44 6.01 17.56
N TYR A 803 -42.58 6.37 16.97
CA TYR A 803 -43.86 5.68 17.24
C TYR A 803 -44.07 4.44 16.35
N VAL A 804 -43.11 4.12 15.48
CA VAL A 804 -43.10 2.95 14.61
C VAL A 804 -41.88 2.06 14.92
N ARG A 805 -42.05 0.73 14.88
CA ARG A 805 -41.00 -0.29 15.07
C ARG A 805 -40.72 -1.15 13.83
N GLU A 806 -41.37 -0.86 12.72
CA GLU A 806 -41.29 -1.64 11.48
C GLU A 806 -40.80 -0.79 10.31
N GLY A 807 -40.14 -1.44 9.35
CA GLY A 807 -39.60 -0.84 8.15
C GLY A 807 -39.13 -1.88 7.13
N GLY A 808 -38.73 -1.43 5.95
CA GLY A 808 -38.11 -2.30 4.93
C GLY A 808 -36.60 -2.35 5.12
N PHE A 809 -36.04 -3.46 5.60
CA PHE A 809 -34.60 -3.54 5.90
C PHE A 809 -33.87 -4.57 5.03
N LEU A 810 -32.61 -4.28 4.72
CA LEU A 810 -31.66 -5.25 4.18
C LEU A 810 -31.06 -6.06 5.34
N ARG A 811 -31.29 -7.39 5.34
CA ARG A 811 -30.85 -8.28 6.42
C ARG A 811 -29.33 -8.45 6.50
N HIS A 812 -28.64 -8.39 5.36
CA HIS A 812 -27.21 -8.64 5.24
C HIS A 812 -26.43 -7.34 4.99
N ALA A 813 -26.92 -6.19 5.50
CA ALA A 813 -26.29 -4.89 5.27
C ALA A 813 -24.90 -4.77 5.91
N ALA A 814 -24.64 -5.54 6.98
CA ALA A 814 -23.33 -5.59 7.63
C ALA A 814 -22.35 -6.56 6.97
N GLU A 815 -22.77 -7.31 5.94
CA GLU A 815 -21.95 -8.33 5.30
C GLU A 815 -21.27 -7.82 4.03
N PHE A 816 -20.02 -8.24 3.78
CA PHE A 816 -19.25 -7.86 2.60
C PHE A 816 -18.11 -8.86 2.32
N ASP A 817 -17.68 -8.99 1.05
CA ASP A 817 -16.45 -9.72 0.67
C ASP A 817 -15.33 -8.74 0.26
N PRO A 818 -14.54 -8.21 1.21
CA PRO A 818 -13.54 -7.19 0.90
C PRO A 818 -12.33 -7.75 0.14
N ALA A 819 -12.00 -9.02 0.34
CA ALA A 819 -10.85 -9.65 -0.32
C ALA A 819 -11.04 -9.72 -1.84
N PHE A 820 -12.28 -9.90 -2.31
CA PHE A 820 -12.60 -9.88 -3.73
C PHE A 820 -12.28 -8.55 -4.41
N PHE A 821 -12.44 -7.43 -3.68
CA PHE A 821 -12.19 -6.08 -4.17
C PHE A 821 -10.82 -5.51 -3.77
N GLY A 822 -9.91 -6.32 -3.21
CA GLY A 822 -8.58 -5.85 -2.78
C GLY A 822 -8.61 -4.95 -1.53
N ILE A 823 -9.71 -4.99 -0.76
CA ILE A 823 -9.92 -4.15 0.42
C ILE A 823 -9.48 -4.90 1.67
N SER A 824 -8.76 -4.23 2.57
CA SER A 824 -8.33 -4.84 3.84
C SER A 824 -9.51 -4.97 4.82
N PRO A 825 -9.53 -5.98 5.71
CA PRO A 825 -10.57 -6.10 6.74
C PRO A 825 -10.72 -4.85 7.61
N ARG A 826 -9.61 -4.14 7.89
CA ARG A 826 -9.60 -2.91 8.69
C ARG A 826 -10.28 -1.76 7.96
N GLU A 827 -10.03 -1.60 6.67
CA GLU A 827 -10.72 -0.60 5.83
C GLU A 827 -12.20 -0.95 5.69
N ALA A 828 -12.53 -2.23 5.45
CA ALA A 828 -13.90 -2.69 5.29
C ALA A 828 -14.80 -2.28 6.47
N ILE A 829 -14.32 -2.40 7.72
CA ILE A 829 -15.06 -1.95 8.92
C ILE A 829 -15.39 -0.45 8.88
N ALA A 830 -14.45 0.37 8.41
CA ALA A 830 -14.58 1.82 8.37
C ALA A 830 -15.43 2.33 7.19
N MET A 831 -15.65 1.52 6.16
CA MET A 831 -16.44 1.88 4.98
C MET A 831 -17.93 1.93 5.30
N ASP A 832 -18.63 2.95 4.81
CA ASP A 832 -20.08 3.01 4.78
C ASP A 832 -20.64 1.78 4.03
N PRO A 833 -21.59 1.01 4.62
CA PRO A 833 -22.22 -0.15 3.98
C PRO A 833 -22.78 0.13 2.58
N GLN A 834 -23.19 1.36 2.30
CA GLN A 834 -23.68 1.78 0.97
C GLN A 834 -22.59 1.63 -0.11
N GLN A 835 -21.32 1.92 0.22
CA GLN A 835 -20.20 1.73 -0.72
C GLN A 835 -19.97 0.25 -1.00
N ARG A 836 -20.09 -0.60 0.03
CA ARG A 836 -19.88 -2.05 -0.08
C ARG A 836 -20.94 -2.70 -0.97
N LEU A 837 -22.21 -2.36 -0.74
CA LEU A 837 -23.33 -2.83 -1.57
C LEU A 837 -23.20 -2.37 -3.03
N LEU A 838 -22.74 -1.13 -3.27
CA LEU A 838 -22.51 -0.63 -4.63
C LEU A 838 -21.43 -1.43 -5.36
N LEU A 839 -20.34 -1.82 -4.70
CA LEU A 839 -19.28 -2.63 -5.32
C LEU A 839 -19.81 -4.00 -5.80
N GLU A 840 -20.52 -4.71 -4.93
CA GLU A 840 -21.09 -6.02 -5.28
C GLU A 840 -22.22 -5.89 -6.32
N THR A 841 -23.11 -4.91 -6.17
CA THR A 841 -24.23 -4.74 -7.12
C THR A 841 -23.73 -4.24 -8.48
N ALA A 842 -22.63 -3.49 -8.53
CA ALA A 842 -21.99 -3.09 -9.79
C ALA A 842 -21.45 -4.32 -10.53
N TRP A 843 -20.74 -5.20 -9.81
CA TRP A 843 -20.27 -6.49 -10.35
C TRP A 843 -21.44 -7.29 -10.95
N GLU A 844 -22.49 -7.51 -10.16
CA GLU A 844 -23.70 -8.24 -10.57
C GLU A 844 -24.37 -7.59 -11.79
N THR A 845 -24.36 -6.25 -11.87
CA THR A 845 -24.92 -5.51 -13.01
C THR A 845 -24.11 -5.75 -14.29
N PHE A 846 -22.78 -5.75 -14.22
CA PHE A 846 -21.91 -6.05 -15.36
C PHE A 846 -22.06 -7.50 -15.81
N GLU A 847 -22.07 -8.47 -14.87
CA GLU A 847 -22.33 -9.88 -15.18
C GLU A 847 -23.70 -10.07 -15.84
N SER A 848 -24.73 -9.37 -15.38
CA SER A 848 -26.07 -9.44 -15.98
C SER A 848 -26.11 -8.96 -17.44
N ALA A 849 -25.15 -8.13 -17.85
CA ALA A 849 -24.97 -7.66 -19.22
C ALA A 849 -24.05 -8.56 -20.07
N GLY A 850 -23.43 -9.58 -19.48
CA GLY A 850 -22.43 -10.43 -20.15
C GLY A 850 -21.09 -9.73 -20.35
N LEU A 851 -20.73 -8.81 -19.44
CA LEU A 851 -19.46 -8.08 -19.51
C LEU A 851 -18.45 -8.64 -18.52
N ASP A 852 -17.25 -8.92 -19.01
CA ASP A 852 -16.12 -9.38 -18.21
C ASP A 852 -15.37 -8.17 -17.61
N ARG A 853 -14.92 -8.30 -16.35
CA ARG A 853 -14.09 -7.33 -15.65
C ARG A 853 -12.89 -6.88 -16.50
N ASP A 854 -12.20 -7.81 -17.14
CA ASP A 854 -10.99 -7.51 -17.90
C ASP A 854 -11.28 -6.66 -19.14
N THR A 855 -12.52 -6.68 -19.64
CA THR A 855 -12.97 -5.84 -20.77
C THR A 855 -13.43 -4.45 -20.34
N LEU A 856 -13.69 -4.24 -19.05
CA LEU A 856 -14.15 -2.97 -18.48
C LEU A 856 -13.00 -2.04 -18.07
N ALA A 857 -11.87 -2.60 -17.65
CA ALA A 857 -10.70 -1.81 -17.26
C ALA A 857 -10.17 -0.97 -18.43
N GLY A 858 -10.00 0.34 -18.20
CA GLY A 858 -9.64 1.33 -19.23
C GLY A 858 -10.79 1.75 -20.14
N SER A 859 -12.02 1.27 -19.91
CA SER A 859 -13.18 1.68 -20.71
C SER A 859 -13.69 3.06 -20.27
N ASN A 860 -14.21 3.83 -21.22
CA ASN A 860 -14.89 5.11 -20.95
C ASN A 860 -16.32 4.89 -20.42
N THR A 861 -16.43 4.17 -19.31
CA THR A 861 -17.69 3.85 -18.63
C THR A 861 -17.90 4.82 -17.45
N GLY A 862 -19.02 5.54 -17.43
CA GLY A 862 -19.36 6.43 -16.32
C GLY A 862 -20.05 5.71 -15.15
N VAL A 863 -19.97 6.28 -13.95
CA VAL A 863 -20.65 5.82 -12.73
C VAL A 863 -21.46 6.97 -12.14
N PHE A 864 -22.78 6.81 -12.07
CA PHE A 864 -23.73 7.80 -11.56
C PHE A 864 -24.51 7.19 -10.40
N ALA A 865 -24.07 7.45 -9.17
CA ALA A 865 -24.64 6.83 -7.97
C ALA A 865 -25.51 7.83 -7.19
N GLY A 866 -26.80 7.52 -7.07
CA GLY A 866 -27.71 8.21 -6.16
C GLY A 866 -27.53 7.74 -4.72
N VAL A 867 -27.22 8.64 -3.80
CA VAL A 867 -26.98 8.32 -2.38
C VAL A 867 -27.74 9.32 -1.51
N THR A 868 -28.06 8.94 -0.28
CA THR A 868 -28.59 9.83 0.77
C THR A 868 -27.82 9.63 2.07
N SER A 869 -27.87 10.64 2.96
CA SER A 869 -27.38 10.65 4.36
C SER A 869 -26.31 9.62 4.75
N GLN A 870 -25.07 10.06 4.94
CA GLN A 870 -23.94 9.23 5.40
C GLN A 870 -23.82 9.27 6.92
N ASP A 871 -24.76 8.64 7.62
CA ASP A 871 -24.84 8.67 9.08
C ASP A 871 -23.94 7.61 9.76
N TYR A 872 -23.33 6.68 9.00
CA TYR A 872 -22.39 5.68 9.52
C TYR A 872 -21.19 6.32 10.24
N LEU A 873 -20.72 7.48 9.77
CA LEU A 873 -19.65 8.25 10.43
C LEU A 873 -20.00 8.60 11.88
N SER A 874 -21.28 8.81 12.21
CA SER A 874 -21.71 9.17 13.56
C SER A 874 -21.52 8.04 14.59
N LEU A 875 -21.30 6.81 14.13
CA LEU A 875 -21.02 5.64 14.97
C LEU A 875 -19.54 5.56 15.41
N THR A 876 -18.66 6.41 14.90
CA THR A 876 -17.19 6.24 15.06
C THR A 876 -16.62 6.62 16.45
N GLY A 877 -17.32 7.44 17.25
CA GLY A 877 -17.03 7.71 18.68
C GLY A 877 -15.55 7.78 19.11
N ASP A 878 -15.24 7.35 20.34
CA ASP A 878 -13.86 7.20 20.88
C ASP A 878 -13.10 5.98 20.28
N THR A 879 -13.75 5.19 19.42
CA THR A 879 -13.19 4.00 18.74
C THR A 879 -12.34 4.33 17.51
N ALA A 880 -12.10 5.62 17.24
CA ALA A 880 -11.39 6.08 16.05
C ALA A 880 -9.91 5.63 15.96
N SER A 881 -9.27 5.27 17.08
CA SER A 881 -7.86 4.87 17.10
C SER A 881 -7.58 3.55 16.36
N ASP A 882 -8.54 2.61 16.36
CA ASP A 882 -8.37 1.29 15.73
C ASP A 882 -8.60 1.31 14.22
N VAL A 883 -9.17 2.35 13.63
CA VAL A 883 -9.39 2.49 12.16
C VAL A 883 -8.87 3.81 11.59
N GLU A 884 -8.01 4.50 12.35
CA GLU A 884 -7.40 5.77 11.97
C GLU A 884 -6.70 5.67 10.60
N GLY A 885 -7.03 6.59 9.70
CA GLY A 885 -6.57 6.61 8.30
C GLY A 885 -7.60 6.17 7.23
N TYR A 886 -8.59 5.33 7.57
CA TYR A 886 -9.63 4.88 6.61
C TYR A 886 -10.99 5.57 6.78
N VAL A 887 -11.23 6.22 7.91
CA VAL A 887 -12.53 6.85 8.24
C VAL A 887 -12.95 7.87 7.18
N ALA A 888 -12.02 8.70 6.70
CA ALA A 888 -12.30 9.72 5.70
C ALA A 888 -12.72 9.09 4.35
N THR A 889 -11.91 8.18 3.80
CA THR A 889 -12.20 7.53 2.52
C THR A 889 -13.39 6.56 2.61
N GLY A 890 -13.69 6.03 3.79
CA GLY A 890 -14.84 5.15 4.03
C GLY A 890 -16.19 5.87 4.06
N ASN A 891 -16.23 7.19 4.29
CA ASN A 891 -17.49 7.90 4.59
C ASN A 891 -17.72 9.17 3.75
N ILE A 892 -16.79 9.61 2.90
CA ILE A 892 -16.99 10.79 2.03
C ILE A 892 -17.89 10.45 0.84
N GLY A 893 -18.90 11.29 0.56
CA GLY A 893 -19.85 11.14 -0.55
C GLY A 893 -19.22 10.96 -1.93
N SER A 894 -18.21 11.77 -2.29
CA SER A 894 -17.55 11.65 -3.60
C SER A 894 -16.81 10.33 -3.82
N VAL A 895 -16.43 9.64 -2.73
CA VAL A 895 -15.75 8.34 -2.80
C VAL A 895 -16.73 7.23 -3.19
N VAL A 896 -18.05 7.42 -3.02
CA VAL A 896 -19.04 6.38 -3.32
C VAL A 896 -19.02 5.98 -4.80
N SER A 897 -19.16 6.93 -5.72
CA SER A 897 -19.00 6.66 -7.16
C SER A 897 -17.54 6.42 -7.56
N GLY A 898 -16.61 7.14 -6.93
CA GLY A 898 -15.18 7.05 -7.25
C GLY A 898 -14.57 5.68 -6.94
N ARG A 899 -15.00 5.02 -5.86
CA ARG A 899 -14.51 3.69 -5.47
C ARG A 899 -15.00 2.59 -6.41
N VAL A 900 -16.22 2.71 -6.94
CA VAL A 900 -16.69 1.82 -8.01
C VAL A 900 -15.85 2.03 -9.26
N ALA A 901 -15.66 3.28 -9.71
CA ALA A 901 -14.81 3.56 -10.87
C ALA A 901 -13.37 3.00 -10.67
N TYR A 902 -12.78 3.21 -9.50
CA TYR A 902 -11.46 2.70 -9.14
C TYR A 902 -11.38 1.18 -9.17
N SER A 903 -12.31 0.48 -8.51
CA SER A 903 -12.25 -0.99 -8.34
C SER A 903 -12.40 -1.75 -9.65
N PHE A 904 -13.12 -1.17 -10.61
CA PHE A 904 -13.35 -1.74 -11.95
C PHE A 904 -12.47 -1.11 -13.04
N GLY A 905 -11.61 -0.14 -12.70
CA GLY A 905 -10.72 0.55 -13.65
C GLY A 905 -11.47 1.37 -14.71
N LEU A 906 -12.61 1.99 -14.37
CA LEU A 906 -13.44 2.75 -15.29
C LEU A 906 -12.94 4.20 -15.42
N GLU A 907 -12.84 4.71 -16.64
CA GLU A 907 -12.26 6.03 -16.93
C GLU A 907 -13.30 7.12 -17.29
N GLY A 908 -14.59 6.78 -17.24
CA GLY A 908 -15.67 7.73 -17.51
C GLY A 908 -16.06 8.60 -16.30
N PRO A 909 -17.07 9.48 -16.43
CA PRO A 909 -17.49 10.37 -15.34
C PRO A 909 -17.95 9.61 -14.11
N ALA A 910 -17.40 9.91 -12.92
CA ALA A 910 -17.82 9.33 -11.65
C ALA A 910 -18.53 10.40 -10.78
N VAL A 911 -19.85 10.32 -10.69
CA VAL A 911 -20.71 11.34 -10.06
C VAL A 911 -21.58 10.70 -8.97
N THR A 912 -21.48 11.25 -7.76
CA THR A 912 -22.41 10.94 -6.67
C THR A 912 -23.47 12.05 -6.58
N VAL A 913 -24.75 11.67 -6.53
CA VAL A 913 -25.90 12.57 -6.57
C VAL A 913 -26.70 12.44 -5.28
N ASP A 914 -26.88 13.55 -4.56
CA ASP A 914 -27.84 13.66 -3.47
C ASP A 914 -28.91 14.69 -3.82
N THR A 915 -30.09 14.18 -4.17
CA THR A 915 -31.33 14.93 -4.31
C THR A 915 -32.42 14.31 -3.44
N ALA A 916 -32.04 13.70 -2.32
CA ALA A 916 -32.90 12.89 -1.48
C ALA A 916 -33.60 11.76 -2.27
N CYS A 917 -34.92 11.65 -2.15
CA CYS A 917 -35.71 10.55 -2.71
C CYS A 917 -35.67 10.46 -4.26
N SER A 918 -35.28 11.53 -4.96
CA SER A 918 -35.15 11.54 -6.43
C SER A 918 -33.77 11.07 -6.95
N SER A 919 -32.81 10.82 -6.06
CA SER A 919 -31.39 10.63 -6.42
C SER A 919 -31.15 9.60 -7.53
N SER A 920 -31.74 8.39 -7.47
CA SER A 920 -31.49 7.39 -8.51
C SER A 920 -31.98 7.80 -9.91
N LEU A 921 -33.12 8.49 -10.01
CA LEU A 921 -33.64 8.90 -11.33
C LEU A 921 -32.89 10.11 -11.87
N VAL A 922 -32.43 11.02 -11.00
CA VAL A 922 -31.53 12.10 -11.40
C VAL A 922 -30.20 11.53 -11.88
N ALA A 923 -29.63 10.54 -11.17
CA ALA A 923 -28.42 9.85 -11.60
C ALA A 923 -28.58 9.18 -12.97
N MET A 924 -29.69 8.46 -13.21
CA MET A 924 -30.02 7.91 -14.53
C MET A 924 -30.22 9.00 -15.61
N HIS A 925 -30.82 10.14 -15.27
CA HIS A 925 -30.96 11.26 -16.19
C HIS A 925 -29.59 11.81 -16.61
N LEU A 926 -28.69 12.05 -15.65
CA LEU A 926 -27.34 12.54 -15.91
C LEU A 926 -26.51 11.54 -16.74
N ALA A 927 -26.59 10.25 -16.40
CA ALA A 927 -25.97 9.18 -17.18
C ALA A 927 -26.45 9.17 -18.65
N ALA A 928 -27.77 9.30 -18.86
CA ALA A 928 -28.33 9.39 -20.21
C ALA A 928 -27.85 10.64 -20.97
N GLN A 929 -27.66 11.77 -20.28
CA GLN A 929 -27.10 12.98 -20.91
C GLN A 929 -25.63 12.81 -21.27
N ALA A 930 -24.81 12.25 -20.37
CA ALA A 930 -23.39 11.98 -20.61
C ALA A 930 -23.19 11.03 -21.81
N LEU A 931 -24.01 9.98 -21.93
CA LEU A 931 -24.03 9.07 -23.07
C LEU A 931 -24.39 9.80 -24.38
N ARG A 932 -25.39 10.69 -24.38
CA ARG A 932 -25.77 11.46 -25.58
C ARG A 932 -24.70 12.46 -26.01
N GLN A 933 -24.02 13.06 -25.04
CA GLN A 933 -22.96 14.04 -25.28
C GLN A 933 -21.63 13.38 -25.67
N GLY A 934 -21.53 12.04 -25.54
CA GLY A 934 -20.33 11.29 -25.85
C GLY A 934 -19.26 11.40 -24.76
N GLU A 935 -19.62 11.83 -23.55
CA GLU A 935 -18.72 11.87 -22.40
C GLU A 935 -18.34 10.45 -21.94
N CYS A 936 -19.24 9.48 -22.14
CA CYS A 936 -19.00 8.06 -21.93
C CYS A 936 -19.66 7.20 -23.03
N THR A 937 -19.23 5.94 -23.14
CA THR A 937 -19.80 4.94 -24.07
C THR A 937 -20.79 4.02 -23.37
N MET A 938 -20.58 3.75 -22.08
CA MET A 938 -21.50 3.05 -21.19
C MET A 938 -21.63 3.84 -19.88
N ALA A 939 -22.72 3.68 -19.15
CA ALA A 939 -22.89 4.31 -17.85
C ALA A 939 -23.64 3.41 -16.88
N LEU A 940 -23.02 3.15 -15.73
CA LEU A 940 -23.66 2.52 -14.58
C LEU A 940 -24.43 3.60 -13.81
N ALA A 941 -25.73 3.40 -13.59
CA ALA A 941 -26.57 4.39 -12.93
C ALA A 941 -27.59 3.77 -11.99
N GLY A 942 -27.88 4.41 -10.87
CA GLY A 942 -28.90 3.94 -9.94
C GLY A 942 -28.81 4.60 -8.58
N GLY A 943 -29.15 3.90 -7.51
CA GLY A 943 -29.03 4.45 -6.16
C GLY A 943 -29.05 3.40 -5.06
N VAL A 944 -28.57 3.81 -3.89
CA VAL A 944 -28.39 2.98 -2.69
C VAL A 944 -28.85 3.74 -1.44
N THR A 945 -29.40 3.01 -0.49
CA THR A 945 -29.73 3.50 0.84
C THR A 945 -29.57 2.38 1.86
N VAL A 946 -28.77 2.65 2.90
CA VAL A 946 -28.70 1.89 4.14
C VAL A 946 -28.79 2.88 5.30
N MET A 947 -29.63 2.59 6.29
CA MET A 947 -29.80 3.37 7.50
C MET A 947 -28.88 2.82 8.58
N ALA A 948 -27.75 3.49 8.85
CA ALA A 948 -26.85 3.06 9.93
C ALA A 948 -27.41 3.42 11.31
N THR A 949 -28.17 4.52 11.41
CA THR A 949 -28.80 5.00 12.64
C THR A 949 -30.32 5.05 12.52
N PRO A 950 -31.08 5.07 13.65
CA PRO A 950 -32.54 5.23 13.60
C PRO A 950 -33.01 6.67 13.35
N GLY A 951 -32.10 7.60 13.01
CA GLY A 951 -32.39 9.04 12.93
C GLY A 951 -33.56 9.40 12.02
N ALA A 952 -33.69 8.76 10.85
CA ALA A 952 -34.79 8.99 9.92
C ALA A 952 -36.17 8.63 10.52
N PHE A 953 -36.24 7.58 11.35
CA PHE A 953 -37.48 7.21 12.04
C PHE A 953 -37.84 8.21 13.14
N ILE A 954 -36.85 8.67 13.91
CA ILE A 954 -37.05 9.65 14.99
C ILE A 954 -37.54 10.97 14.40
N GLU A 955 -36.85 11.50 13.39
CA GLU A 955 -37.15 12.80 12.79
C GLU A 955 -38.54 12.79 12.14
N PHE A 956 -38.87 11.75 11.38
CA PHE A 956 -40.19 11.67 10.72
C PHE A 956 -41.32 11.28 11.66
N SER A 957 -41.02 10.65 12.80
CA SER A 957 -41.99 10.52 13.88
C SER A 957 -42.35 11.89 14.47
N ARG A 958 -41.36 12.79 14.65
CA ARG A 958 -41.64 14.16 15.09
C ARG A 958 -42.47 14.96 14.12
N GLN A 959 -42.23 14.78 12.82
CA GLN A 959 -42.99 15.45 11.77
C GLN A 959 -44.34 14.79 11.48
N ARG A 960 -44.66 13.66 12.14
CA ARG A 960 -45.85 12.83 11.89
C ARG A 960 -45.96 12.40 10.41
N GLY A 961 -44.81 12.12 9.80
CA GLY A 961 -44.69 11.70 8.40
C GLY A 961 -44.75 10.18 8.20
N LEU A 962 -44.66 9.39 9.28
CA LEU A 962 -44.72 7.94 9.21
C LEU A 962 -46.14 7.40 9.37
N ALA A 963 -46.50 6.38 8.60
CA ALA A 963 -47.76 5.66 8.75
C ALA A 963 -47.76 4.91 10.11
N PRO A 964 -48.79 5.07 10.98
CA PRO A 964 -48.83 4.40 12.28
C PRO A 964 -48.84 2.86 12.22
N ASP A 965 -49.35 2.29 11.13
CA ASP A 965 -49.33 0.84 10.85
C ASP A 965 -48.09 0.40 10.05
N ALA A 966 -47.15 1.31 9.82
CA ALA A 966 -45.93 1.10 9.05
C ALA A 966 -46.16 0.60 7.61
N ARG A 967 -47.29 0.93 6.97
CA ARG A 967 -47.57 0.55 5.58
C ARG A 967 -47.70 1.76 4.67
N CYS A 968 -46.97 1.76 3.56
CA CYS A 968 -47.21 2.69 2.47
C CYS A 968 -48.51 2.30 1.74
N LYS A 969 -49.52 3.18 1.78
CA LYS A 969 -50.86 2.96 1.19
C LYS A 969 -51.11 3.92 0.02
N PRO A 970 -50.33 3.84 -1.07
CA PRO A 970 -50.32 4.85 -2.11
C PRO A 970 -51.69 5.00 -2.79
N PHE A 971 -52.20 6.24 -2.82
CA PHE A 971 -53.47 6.64 -3.42
C PHE A 971 -54.75 6.01 -2.83
N ALA A 972 -54.64 5.25 -1.74
CA ALA A 972 -55.79 4.70 -1.03
C ALA A 972 -56.47 5.78 -0.16
N ALA A 973 -57.74 5.58 0.20
CA ALA A 973 -58.40 6.45 1.18
C ALA A 973 -57.73 6.41 2.56
N ALA A 974 -57.08 5.29 2.90
CA ALA A 974 -56.36 5.08 4.16
C ALA A 974 -54.91 5.64 4.16
N ALA A 975 -54.51 6.41 3.15
CA ALA A 975 -53.18 7.02 3.05
C ALA A 975 -52.92 8.05 4.18
N ASP A 976 -52.02 7.70 5.10
CA ASP A 976 -51.73 8.43 6.34
C ASP A 976 -50.23 8.63 6.63
N GLY A 977 -49.35 8.30 5.69
CA GLY A 977 -47.91 8.43 5.84
C GLY A 977 -47.12 7.40 5.05
N MET A 978 -45.80 7.43 5.22
CA MET A 978 -44.88 6.48 4.60
C MET A 978 -44.26 5.54 5.65
N VAL A 979 -43.62 4.48 5.20
CA VAL A 979 -42.68 3.69 6.01
C VAL A 979 -41.30 3.73 5.35
N TRP A 980 -40.24 3.88 6.13
CA TRP A 980 -38.89 3.88 5.59
C TRP A 980 -38.45 2.50 5.14
N GLY A 981 -37.68 2.48 4.05
CA GLY A 981 -37.06 1.29 3.52
C GLY A 981 -35.60 1.53 3.15
N GLU A 982 -34.88 0.43 2.95
CA GLU A 982 -33.52 0.37 2.44
C GLU A 982 -33.49 -0.33 1.09
N GLY A 983 -32.41 -0.17 0.35
CA GLY A 983 -32.25 -0.92 -0.89
C GLY A 983 -31.15 -0.38 -1.77
N ILE A 984 -30.88 -1.13 -2.81
CA ILE A 984 -29.96 -0.75 -3.87
C ILE A 984 -30.48 -1.26 -5.20
N GLY A 985 -30.35 -0.44 -6.23
CA GLY A 985 -30.57 -0.86 -7.62
C GLY A 985 -29.61 -0.15 -8.54
N LEU A 986 -29.07 -0.87 -9.50
CA LEU A 986 -28.22 -0.34 -10.56
C LEU A 986 -28.70 -0.85 -11.91
N VAL A 987 -28.54 0.00 -12.92
CA VAL A 987 -28.75 -0.32 -14.33
C VAL A 987 -27.50 0.06 -15.12
N LEU A 988 -27.17 -0.73 -16.13
CA LEU A 988 -26.14 -0.41 -17.11
C LEU A 988 -26.80 0.17 -18.36
N LEU A 989 -26.36 1.37 -18.74
CA LEU A 989 -26.93 2.17 -19.82
C LEU A 989 -25.95 2.29 -20.98
N GLU A 990 -26.48 2.20 -22.20
CA GLU A 990 -25.75 2.46 -23.44
C GLU A 990 -26.61 3.25 -24.42
N ARG A 991 -26.00 3.88 -25.42
CA ARG A 991 -26.77 4.32 -26.59
C ARG A 991 -27.37 3.08 -27.27
N LEU A 992 -28.64 3.13 -27.69
CA LEU A 992 -29.31 1.97 -28.30
C LEU A 992 -28.57 1.49 -29.57
N SER A 993 -28.02 2.41 -30.35
CA SER A 993 -27.16 2.09 -31.50
C SER A 993 -25.89 1.32 -31.10
N ASP A 994 -25.29 1.66 -29.96
CA ASP A 994 -24.08 1.00 -29.45
C ASP A 994 -24.40 -0.38 -28.90
N ALA A 995 -25.45 -0.53 -28.10
CA ALA A 995 -25.91 -1.82 -27.59
C ALA A 995 -26.16 -2.81 -28.75
N ARG A 996 -26.81 -2.34 -29.83
CA ARG A 996 -27.02 -3.15 -31.03
C ARG A 996 -25.72 -3.49 -31.76
N ARG A 997 -24.80 -2.54 -31.87
CA ARG A 997 -23.48 -2.74 -32.51
C ARG A 997 -22.66 -3.78 -31.74
N ASN A 998 -22.69 -3.72 -30.41
CA ASN A 998 -21.93 -4.59 -29.53
C ASN A 998 -22.62 -5.95 -29.31
N GLY A 999 -23.86 -6.10 -29.78
CA GLY A 999 -24.64 -7.33 -29.60
C GLY A 999 -25.17 -7.51 -28.17
N HIS A 1000 -25.16 -6.44 -27.35
CA HIS A 1000 -25.68 -6.46 -26.00
C HIS A 1000 -27.21 -6.59 -25.99
N ARG A 1001 -27.71 -7.39 -25.06
CA ARG A 1001 -29.15 -7.61 -24.91
C ARG A 1001 -29.81 -6.34 -24.35
N VAL A 1002 -30.74 -5.77 -25.11
CA VAL A 1002 -31.56 -4.65 -24.63
C VAL A 1002 -32.69 -5.19 -23.76
N LEU A 1003 -32.72 -4.80 -22.48
CA LEU A 1003 -33.77 -5.16 -21.52
C LEU A 1003 -35.00 -4.24 -21.64
N ALA A 1004 -34.74 -2.93 -21.82
CA ALA A 1004 -35.72 -1.88 -22.10
C ALA A 1004 -35.00 -0.64 -22.65
N VAL A 1005 -35.75 0.37 -23.07
CA VAL A 1005 -35.22 1.64 -23.59
C VAL A 1005 -35.72 2.81 -22.74
N VAL A 1006 -34.81 3.64 -22.25
CA VAL A 1006 -35.14 4.96 -21.70
C VAL A 1006 -35.36 5.92 -22.87
N ARG A 1007 -36.64 6.14 -23.20
CA ARG A 1007 -37.06 6.97 -24.34
C ARG A 1007 -36.95 8.46 -24.07
N GLY A 1008 -37.20 8.88 -22.83
CA GLY A 1008 -37.07 10.28 -22.43
C GLY A 1008 -36.94 10.40 -20.93
N SER A 1009 -36.32 11.49 -20.50
CA SER A 1009 -36.15 11.82 -19.09
C SER A 1009 -36.12 13.34 -18.90
N ALA A 1010 -36.55 13.81 -17.74
CA ALA A 1010 -36.47 15.21 -17.36
C ALA A 1010 -36.29 15.36 -15.85
N VAL A 1011 -35.63 16.46 -15.46
CA VAL A 1011 -35.46 16.88 -14.06
C VAL A 1011 -35.86 18.35 -13.96
N ASN A 1012 -36.56 18.75 -12.90
CA ASN A 1012 -36.83 20.15 -12.59
C ASN A 1012 -36.86 20.41 -11.07
N GLN A 1013 -37.20 21.64 -10.70
CA GLN A 1013 -37.31 22.09 -9.31
C GLN A 1013 -38.66 22.76 -9.06
N ASP A 1014 -39.14 22.61 -7.82
CA ASP A 1014 -40.41 23.16 -7.38
C ASP A 1014 -40.40 24.69 -7.29
N GLY A 1015 -39.23 25.28 -6.99
CA GLY A 1015 -39.08 26.71 -6.74
C GLY A 1015 -39.72 27.10 -5.40
N THR A 1016 -40.18 28.35 -5.28
CA THR A 1016 -40.88 28.81 -4.07
C THR A 1016 -42.27 28.16 -3.99
N SER A 1017 -42.49 27.31 -2.98
CA SER A 1017 -43.75 26.60 -2.71
C SER A 1017 -44.25 26.87 -1.27
N ASN A 1018 -45.29 26.16 -0.82
CA ASN A 1018 -45.91 26.32 0.52
C ASN A 1018 -45.07 25.77 1.69
N GLY A 1019 -43.78 25.49 1.46
CA GLY A 1019 -42.83 24.95 2.43
C GLY A 1019 -41.76 24.15 1.69
N LEU A 1020 -40.54 24.11 2.24
CA LEU A 1020 -39.41 23.44 1.58
C LEU A 1020 -39.71 21.98 1.21
N THR A 1021 -40.48 21.29 2.05
CA THR A 1021 -40.84 19.87 1.92
C THR A 1021 -42.21 19.64 1.29
N ALA A 1022 -42.94 20.71 0.93
CA ALA A 1022 -44.28 20.61 0.37
C ALA A 1022 -44.23 20.41 -1.16
N PRO A 1023 -44.85 19.36 -1.72
CA PRO A 1023 -44.77 19.05 -3.14
C PRO A 1023 -45.55 20.07 -4.00
N ASN A 1024 -45.12 20.25 -5.26
CA ASN A 1024 -45.77 21.16 -6.20
C ASN A 1024 -46.33 20.47 -7.46
N GLY A 1025 -47.66 20.33 -7.53
CA GLY A 1025 -48.36 19.70 -8.67
C GLY A 1025 -48.03 20.32 -10.04
N PRO A 1026 -48.06 21.66 -10.22
CA PRO A 1026 -47.66 22.30 -11.47
C PRO A 1026 -46.23 21.95 -11.91
N SER A 1027 -45.28 21.84 -10.99
CA SER A 1027 -43.90 21.43 -11.28
C SER A 1027 -43.82 19.97 -11.73
N GLN A 1028 -44.58 19.07 -11.08
CA GLN A 1028 -44.70 17.68 -11.50
C GLN A 1028 -45.31 17.56 -12.92
N GLN A 1029 -46.33 18.36 -13.25
CA GLN A 1029 -46.85 18.40 -14.62
C GLN A 1029 -45.79 18.88 -15.63
N ARG A 1030 -44.99 19.89 -15.28
CA ARG A 1030 -43.92 20.39 -16.16
C ARG A 1030 -42.85 19.34 -16.42
N VAL A 1031 -42.39 18.61 -15.40
CA VAL A 1031 -41.36 17.57 -15.60
C VAL A 1031 -41.88 16.42 -16.46
N ILE A 1032 -43.14 16.00 -16.26
CA ILE A 1032 -43.79 14.98 -17.10
C ILE A 1032 -43.88 15.43 -18.56
N ARG A 1033 -44.41 16.64 -18.81
CA ARG A 1033 -44.51 17.18 -20.18
C ARG A 1033 -43.14 17.33 -20.84
N GLN A 1034 -42.11 17.72 -20.08
CA GLN A 1034 -40.75 17.82 -20.61
C GLN A 1034 -40.17 16.44 -20.95
N ALA A 1035 -40.39 15.41 -20.12
CA ALA A 1035 -39.94 14.06 -20.42
C ALA A 1035 -40.63 13.49 -21.69
N LEU A 1036 -41.93 13.75 -21.85
CA LEU A 1036 -42.70 13.42 -23.07
C LEU A 1036 -42.15 14.15 -24.30
N ALA A 1037 -41.88 15.45 -24.19
CA ALA A 1037 -41.28 16.23 -25.26
C ALA A 1037 -39.89 15.69 -25.66
N ASN A 1038 -39.05 15.35 -24.67
CA ASN A 1038 -37.74 14.75 -24.89
C ASN A 1038 -37.85 13.36 -25.54
N ALA A 1039 -38.91 12.59 -25.24
CA ALA A 1039 -39.19 11.28 -25.85
C ALA A 1039 -39.86 11.37 -27.24
N ARG A 1040 -40.37 12.56 -27.61
CA ARG A 1040 -41.26 12.81 -28.76
C ARG A 1040 -42.50 11.91 -28.75
N LEU A 1041 -43.13 11.81 -27.59
CA LEU A 1041 -44.34 11.01 -27.37
C LEU A 1041 -45.51 11.90 -26.95
N SER A 1042 -46.72 11.47 -27.29
CA SER A 1042 -47.96 12.06 -26.78
C SER A 1042 -48.32 11.42 -25.43
N PRO A 1043 -49.07 12.09 -24.55
CA PRO A 1043 -49.45 11.49 -23.26
C PRO A 1043 -50.19 10.14 -23.39
N SER A 1044 -51.05 9.99 -24.42
CA SER A 1044 -51.78 8.75 -24.70
C SER A 1044 -50.89 7.56 -25.11
N ASP A 1045 -49.61 7.80 -25.43
CA ASP A 1045 -48.65 6.76 -25.79
C ASP A 1045 -48.16 5.95 -24.58
N VAL A 1046 -48.34 6.46 -23.36
CA VAL A 1046 -47.89 5.82 -22.11
C VAL A 1046 -49.06 5.05 -21.47
N ASP A 1047 -48.79 3.80 -21.08
CA ASP A 1047 -49.78 2.84 -20.58
C ASP A 1047 -49.93 2.86 -19.07
N ALA A 1048 -48.81 3.01 -18.38
CA ALA A 1048 -48.74 2.91 -16.93
C ALA A 1048 -47.76 3.95 -16.37
N VAL A 1049 -47.98 4.33 -15.11
CA VAL A 1049 -47.03 5.12 -14.33
C VAL A 1049 -46.74 4.42 -13.01
N GLU A 1050 -45.46 4.15 -12.80
CA GLU A 1050 -44.90 3.84 -11.49
C GLU A 1050 -44.62 5.16 -10.78
N ALA A 1051 -45.50 5.49 -9.83
CA ALA A 1051 -45.52 6.78 -9.16
C ALA A 1051 -44.42 6.92 -8.11
N HIS A 1052 -44.20 8.17 -7.68
CA HIS A 1052 -43.50 8.40 -6.42
C HIS A 1052 -44.34 7.88 -5.25
N GLY A 1053 -45.65 8.15 -5.21
CA GLY A 1053 -46.69 7.45 -4.42
C GLY A 1053 -46.21 6.93 -3.06
N THR A 1054 -46.07 7.84 -2.10
CA THR A 1054 -45.52 7.55 -0.76
C THR A 1054 -46.58 7.15 0.25
N GLY A 1055 -47.88 7.23 -0.09
CA GLY A 1055 -48.96 6.99 0.86
C GLY A 1055 -49.26 8.19 1.75
N THR A 1056 -48.77 9.38 1.38
CA THR A 1056 -48.97 10.59 2.19
C THR A 1056 -50.26 11.30 1.83
N THR A 1057 -50.98 11.82 2.84
CA THR A 1057 -52.29 12.45 2.68
C THR A 1057 -52.27 13.67 1.74
N LEU A 1058 -51.15 14.38 1.65
CA LEU A 1058 -50.98 15.55 0.79
C LEU A 1058 -50.30 15.23 -0.55
N GLY A 1059 -49.23 14.41 -0.53
CA GLY A 1059 -48.41 14.15 -1.71
C GLY A 1059 -49.15 13.34 -2.77
N ASP A 1060 -49.85 12.29 -2.37
CA ASP A 1060 -50.52 11.39 -3.29
C ASP A 1060 -51.64 12.09 -4.09
N PRO A 1061 -52.52 12.91 -3.49
CA PRO A 1061 -53.50 13.66 -4.28
C PRO A 1061 -52.87 14.65 -5.28
N ILE A 1062 -51.76 15.29 -4.90
CA ILE A 1062 -51.05 16.24 -5.79
C ILE A 1062 -50.46 15.51 -7.00
N GLU A 1063 -49.83 14.35 -6.78
CA GLU A 1063 -49.29 13.52 -7.86
C GLU A 1063 -50.40 12.97 -8.77
N ALA A 1064 -51.47 12.42 -8.20
CA ALA A 1064 -52.59 11.90 -8.97
C ALA A 1064 -53.25 12.99 -9.85
N GLN A 1065 -53.43 14.20 -9.31
CA GLN A 1065 -53.94 15.34 -10.08
C GLN A 1065 -52.97 15.77 -11.19
N ALA A 1066 -51.65 15.75 -10.94
CA ALA A 1066 -50.65 16.05 -11.97
C ALA A 1066 -50.66 15.02 -13.11
N LEU A 1067 -50.89 13.74 -12.80
CA LEU A 1067 -51.04 12.67 -13.76
C LEU A 1067 -52.36 12.76 -14.54
N LEU A 1068 -53.48 13.04 -13.87
CA LEU A 1068 -54.77 13.30 -14.51
C LEU A 1068 -54.68 14.47 -15.51
N ALA A 1069 -54.00 15.55 -15.13
CA ALA A 1069 -53.81 16.74 -15.96
C ALA A 1069 -52.78 16.58 -17.10
N THR A 1070 -52.06 15.45 -17.15
CA THR A 1070 -51.08 15.15 -18.20
C THR A 1070 -51.46 13.90 -18.98
N TYR A 1071 -51.33 12.73 -18.35
CA TYR A 1071 -51.58 11.42 -18.96
C TYR A 1071 -53.04 10.98 -19.01
N GLY A 1072 -53.89 11.51 -18.12
CA GLY A 1072 -55.30 11.14 -18.00
C GLY A 1072 -56.23 11.75 -19.06
N GLN A 1073 -55.71 12.67 -19.88
CA GLN A 1073 -56.48 13.37 -20.91
C GLN A 1073 -56.38 12.69 -22.28
N GLU A 1074 -57.40 12.87 -23.12
CA GLU A 1074 -57.43 12.45 -24.54
C GLU A 1074 -57.08 10.96 -24.76
N ARG A 1075 -57.45 10.09 -23.82
CA ARG A 1075 -57.18 8.65 -23.90
C ARG A 1075 -58.22 7.93 -24.79
N PRO A 1076 -57.79 6.94 -25.61
CA PRO A 1076 -58.71 6.08 -26.35
C PRO A 1076 -59.63 5.28 -25.40
N GLU A 1077 -60.87 5.07 -25.82
CA GLU A 1077 -61.84 4.28 -25.05
C GLU A 1077 -61.30 2.88 -24.73
N GLY A 1078 -61.38 2.46 -23.46
CA GLY A 1078 -60.91 1.16 -23.01
C GLY A 1078 -59.40 1.06 -22.74
N HIS A 1079 -58.64 2.15 -22.89
CA HIS A 1079 -57.19 2.19 -22.65
C HIS A 1079 -56.82 3.23 -21.58
N PRO A 1080 -57.18 3.01 -20.30
CA PRO A 1080 -56.83 3.91 -19.20
C PRO A 1080 -55.31 4.02 -18.99
N LEU A 1081 -54.87 5.03 -18.26
CA LEU A 1081 -53.53 5.03 -17.67
C LEU A 1081 -53.58 4.21 -16.38
N TRP A 1082 -52.70 3.22 -16.24
CA TRP A 1082 -52.57 2.44 -15.01
C TRP A 1082 -51.61 3.11 -14.03
N LEU A 1083 -51.95 3.15 -12.75
CA LEU A 1083 -51.16 3.81 -11.71
C LEU A 1083 -50.86 2.86 -10.55
N GLY A 1084 -49.59 2.79 -10.14
CA GLY A 1084 -49.17 2.00 -8.99
C GLY A 1084 -47.88 2.50 -8.34
N SER A 1085 -47.49 1.88 -7.22
CA SER A 1085 -46.24 2.16 -6.52
C SER A 1085 -45.71 0.94 -5.77
N ILE A 1086 -44.44 0.61 -6.02
CA ILE A 1086 -43.68 -0.47 -5.39
C ILE A 1086 -43.47 -0.25 -3.89
N LYS A 1087 -43.61 0.99 -3.41
CA LYS A 1087 -43.43 1.32 -1.99
C LYS A 1087 -44.42 0.59 -1.09
N SER A 1088 -45.56 0.18 -1.64
CA SER A 1088 -46.54 -0.68 -0.95
C SER A 1088 -45.99 -2.07 -0.60
N ASN A 1089 -44.97 -2.55 -1.32
CA ASN A 1089 -44.30 -3.84 -1.05
C ASN A 1089 -43.06 -3.69 -0.17
N ILE A 1090 -42.20 -2.70 -0.45
CA ILE A 1090 -40.83 -2.63 0.12
C ILE A 1090 -40.57 -1.40 1.00
N GLY A 1091 -41.59 -0.57 1.23
CA GLY A 1091 -41.45 0.72 1.88
C GLY A 1091 -40.77 1.76 0.99
N HIS A 1092 -40.49 2.93 1.56
CA HIS A 1092 -39.82 4.02 0.86
C HIS A 1092 -38.30 3.86 0.95
N THR A 1093 -37.70 3.24 -0.06
CA THR A 1093 -36.25 2.95 -0.15
C THR A 1093 -35.37 4.16 -0.50
N GLN A 1094 -35.83 5.37 -0.14
CA GLN A 1094 -35.11 6.65 -0.26
C GLN A 1094 -34.41 6.83 -1.62
N ALA A 1095 -33.08 6.97 -1.65
CA ALA A 1095 -32.28 7.22 -2.86
C ALA A 1095 -32.46 6.12 -3.92
N ALA A 1096 -32.73 4.87 -3.50
CA ALA A 1096 -32.94 3.71 -4.38
C ALA A 1096 -34.39 3.57 -4.89
N SER A 1097 -35.32 4.42 -4.43
CA SER A 1097 -36.75 4.26 -4.73
C SER A 1097 -37.08 4.32 -6.22
N GLY A 1098 -36.45 5.25 -6.95
CA GLY A 1098 -36.76 5.44 -8.36
C GLY A 1098 -36.31 4.26 -9.21
N VAL A 1099 -35.10 3.76 -8.97
CA VAL A 1099 -34.55 2.62 -9.72
C VAL A 1099 -35.28 1.31 -9.37
N ALA A 1100 -35.81 1.15 -8.16
CA ALA A 1100 -36.71 0.05 -7.81
C ALA A 1100 -37.94 0.03 -8.74
N GLY A 1101 -38.55 1.20 -8.95
CA GLY A 1101 -39.67 1.37 -9.87
C GLY A 1101 -39.30 1.08 -11.34
N VAL A 1102 -38.10 1.52 -11.77
CA VAL A 1102 -37.57 1.19 -13.10
C VAL A 1102 -37.44 -0.32 -13.28
N ILE A 1103 -36.78 -1.02 -12.35
CA ILE A 1103 -36.56 -2.46 -12.43
C ILE A 1103 -37.90 -3.21 -12.46
N LYS A 1104 -38.84 -2.86 -11.58
CA LYS A 1104 -40.20 -3.42 -11.59
C LYS A 1104 -40.88 -3.25 -12.94
N MET A 1105 -40.81 -2.05 -13.54
CA MET A 1105 -41.43 -1.77 -14.84
C MET A 1105 -40.74 -2.49 -16.01
N VAL A 1106 -39.41 -2.63 -15.98
CA VAL A 1106 -38.69 -3.45 -16.96
C VAL A 1106 -39.12 -4.91 -16.86
N MET A 1107 -39.26 -5.45 -15.65
CA MET A 1107 -39.76 -6.82 -15.45
C MET A 1107 -41.22 -6.96 -15.89
N ALA A 1108 -42.09 -6.00 -15.57
CA ALA A 1108 -43.48 -5.96 -16.03
C ALA A 1108 -43.59 -6.01 -17.57
N MET A 1109 -42.74 -5.24 -18.28
CA MET A 1109 -42.69 -5.25 -19.75
C MET A 1109 -42.25 -6.61 -20.29
N ARG A 1110 -41.30 -7.28 -19.63
CA ARG A 1110 -40.79 -8.60 -20.03
C ARG A 1110 -41.79 -9.72 -19.80
N HIS A 1111 -42.53 -9.66 -18.68
CA HIS A 1111 -43.58 -10.65 -18.36
C HIS A 1111 -44.93 -10.32 -19.00
N GLY A 1112 -45.12 -9.11 -19.52
CA GLY A 1112 -46.37 -8.68 -20.14
C GLY A 1112 -47.52 -8.57 -19.15
N VAL A 1113 -47.24 -8.15 -17.92
CA VAL A 1113 -48.19 -8.06 -16.81
C VAL A 1113 -47.85 -6.85 -15.95
N LEU A 1114 -48.88 -6.07 -15.55
CA LEU A 1114 -48.76 -5.00 -14.57
C LEU A 1114 -49.18 -5.55 -13.18
N PRO A 1115 -48.29 -5.59 -12.19
CA PRO A 1115 -48.61 -6.12 -10.87
C PRO A 1115 -49.43 -5.12 -10.03
N ALA A 1116 -50.26 -5.66 -9.13
CA ALA A 1116 -51.02 -4.85 -8.18
C ALA A 1116 -50.11 -4.07 -7.21
N SER A 1117 -50.60 -2.92 -6.74
CA SER A 1117 -50.08 -2.21 -5.56
C SER A 1117 -50.88 -2.66 -4.34
N LEU A 1118 -50.19 -2.89 -3.23
CA LEU A 1118 -50.81 -3.38 -2.00
C LEU A 1118 -51.58 -2.27 -1.27
N HIS A 1119 -52.49 -2.68 -0.39
CA HIS A 1119 -53.21 -1.83 0.56
C HIS A 1119 -54.13 -0.77 -0.08
N ILE A 1120 -54.69 -1.07 -1.25
CA ILE A 1120 -55.72 -0.24 -1.92
C ILE A 1120 -57.09 -0.90 -1.74
N ASP A 1121 -57.78 -0.54 -0.65
CA ASP A 1121 -59.17 -0.98 -0.44
C ASP A 1121 -60.16 -0.13 -1.26
N GLU A 1122 -60.00 1.19 -1.20
CA GLU A 1122 -60.76 2.16 -1.98
C GLU A 1122 -59.87 3.37 -2.39
N PRO A 1123 -60.10 3.99 -3.56
CA PRO A 1123 -59.33 5.16 -4.00
C PRO A 1123 -59.50 6.37 -3.09
N SER A 1124 -58.47 7.21 -3.00
CA SER A 1124 -58.51 8.42 -2.17
C SER A 1124 -59.67 9.36 -2.56
N PRO A 1125 -60.50 9.83 -1.60
CA PRO A 1125 -61.58 10.77 -1.87
C PRO A 1125 -61.08 12.19 -2.17
N ASN A 1126 -59.78 12.47 -1.94
CA ASN A 1126 -59.15 13.76 -2.17
C ASN A 1126 -58.71 13.96 -3.64
N VAL A 1127 -59.02 13.00 -4.51
CA VAL A 1127 -58.72 13.03 -5.94
C VAL A 1127 -60.02 12.90 -6.72
N ASP A 1128 -60.24 13.79 -7.68
CA ASP A 1128 -61.33 13.65 -8.65
C ASP A 1128 -60.91 12.65 -9.74
N TRP A 1129 -61.11 11.37 -9.48
CA TRP A 1129 -60.81 10.28 -10.42
C TRP A 1129 -61.66 10.34 -11.70
N THR A 1130 -62.73 11.16 -11.74
CA THR A 1130 -63.57 11.31 -12.94
C THR A 1130 -63.05 12.35 -13.93
N ALA A 1131 -62.03 13.13 -13.54
CA ALA A 1131 -61.43 14.19 -14.37
C ALA A 1131 -60.59 13.68 -15.56
N GLY A 1132 -60.34 12.37 -15.66
CA GLY A 1132 -59.58 11.73 -16.72
C GLY A 1132 -59.61 10.20 -16.60
N ASP A 1133 -59.11 9.47 -17.60
CA ASP A 1133 -59.13 8.00 -17.59
C ASP A 1133 -57.83 7.43 -16.97
N LEU A 1134 -57.77 7.49 -15.63
CA LEU A 1134 -56.68 6.99 -14.79
C LEU A 1134 -57.24 5.91 -13.83
N ARG A 1135 -56.57 4.76 -13.74
CA ARG A 1135 -57.01 3.64 -12.88
C ARG A 1135 -55.87 3.13 -11.98
N LEU A 1136 -56.20 2.89 -10.73
CA LEU A 1136 -55.28 2.27 -9.77
C LEU A 1136 -55.09 0.78 -10.08
N LEU A 1137 -53.85 0.31 -10.01
CA LEU A 1137 -53.49 -1.11 -10.08
C LEU A 1137 -53.82 -1.80 -8.75
N ALA A 1138 -55.10 -1.91 -8.40
CA ALA A 1138 -55.55 -2.65 -7.21
C ALA A 1138 -55.51 -4.18 -7.41
N GLU A 1139 -55.43 -4.63 -8.67
CA GLU A 1139 -55.30 -6.02 -9.06
C GLU A 1139 -54.26 -6.16 -10.18
N THR A 1140 -53.76 -7.37 -10.40
CA THR A 1140 -52.81 -7.67 -11.47
C THR A 1140 -53.50 -7.62 -12.83
N VAL A 1141 -52.98 -6.81 -13.75
CA VAL A 1141 -53.57 -6.56 -15.07
C VAL A 1141 -52.69 -7.16 -16.18
N PRO A 1142 -53.24 -7.98 -17.10
CA PRO A 1142 -52.52 -8.38 -18.29
C PRO A 1142 -52.10 -7.18 -19.15
N TRP A 1143 -50.85 -7.15 -19.59
CA TRP A 1143 -50.31 -6.12 -20.48
C TRP A 1143 -49.82 -6.78 -21.77
N PRO A 1144 -50.72 -7.30 -22.62
CA PRO A 1144 -50.32 -8.02 -23.83
C PRO A 1144 -49.62 -7.11 -24.84
N GLN A 1145 -48.81 -7.71 -25.70
CA GLN A 1145 -48.12 -6.99 -26.78
C GLN A 1145 -49.14 -6.63 -27.86
N GLY A 1146 -49.22 -5.35 -28.21
CA GLY A 1146 -50.05 -4.83 -29.30
C GLY A 1146 -49.22 -4.23 -30.43
N ASP A 1147 -49.87 -3.47 -31.32
CA ASP A 1147 -49.21 -2.81 -32.46
C ASP A 1147 -48.19 -1.73 -32.05
N ARG A 1148 -48.29 -1.22 -30.82
CA ARG A 1148 -47.37 -0.24 -30.23
C ARG A 1148 -46.59 -0.87 -29.06
N PRO A 1149 -45.32 -0.47 -28.85
CA PRO A 1149 -44.53 -1.00 -27.74
C PRO A 1149 -45.14 -0.56 -26.40
N ARG A 1150 -45.02 -1.44 -25.40
CA ARG A 1150 -45.39 -1.14 -24.01
C ARG A 1150 -44.57 0.03 -23.48
N ARG A 1151 -45.21 1.01 -22.86
CA ARG A 1151 -44.53 2.20 -22.31
C ARG A 1151 -45.00 2.52 -20.90
N ALA A 1152 -44.04 2.83 -20.01
CA ALA A 1152 -44.32 3.23 -18.64
C ALA A 1152 -43.56 4.50 -18.25
N GLY A 1153 -44.22 5.40 -17.52
CA GLY A 1153 -43.57 6.50 -16.81
C GLY A 1153 -43.08 6.06 -15.43
N VAL A 1154 -41.97 6.60 -14.95
CA VAL A 1154 -41.48 6.41 -13.57
C VAL A 1154 -41.18 7.78 -12.96
N SER A 1155 -41.82 8.09 -11.84
CA SER A 1155 -41.68 9.37 -11.12
C SER A 1155 -40.90 9.22 -9.82
N SER A 1156 -40.05 10.20 -9.51
CA SER A 1156 -39.52 10.37 -8.15
C SER A 1156 -39.37 11.84 -7.78
N PHE A 1157 -39.82 12.21 -6.58
CA PHE A 1157 -39.84 13.58 -6.08
C PHE A 1157 -39.06 13.66 -4.76
N GLY A 1158 -38.01 14.48 -4.75
CA GLY A 1158 -37.16 14.68 -3.59
C GLY A 1158 -37.78 15.67 -2.60
N ILE A 1159 -37.51 15.47 -1.31
CA ILE A 1159 -38.02 16.33 -0.23
C ILE A 1159 -37.53 17.79 -0.34
N SER A 1160 -36.48 18.05 -1.11
CA SER A 1160 -35.95 19.40 -1.40
C SER A 1160 -36.62 20.09 -2.60
N GLY A 1161 -37.64 19.47 -3.20
CA GLY A 1161 -38.34 19.99 -4.38
C GLY A 1161 -37.75 19.58 -5.74
N THR A 1162 -36.71 18.75 -5.77
CA THR A 1162 -36.16 18.20 -7.03
C THR A 1162 -37.08 17.11 -7.56
N ASN A 1163 -37.58 17.25 -8.78
CA ASN A 1163 -38.43 16.24 -9.41
C ASN A 1163 -37.71 15.58 -10.58
N ALA A 1164 -37.88 14.27 -10.73
CA ALA A 1164 -37.38 13.51 -11.87
C ALA A 1164 -38.48 12.61 -12.45
N HIS A 1165 -38.55 12.53 -13.78
CA HIS A 1165 -39.46 11.64 -14.48
C HIS A 1165 -38.77 10.97 -15.67
N LEU A 1166 -38.96 9.66 -15.82
CA LEU A 1166 -38.41 8.81 -16.89
C LEU A 1166 -39.54 8.14 -17.66
N ILE A 1167 -39.36 7.94 -18.97
CA ILE A 1167 -40.26 7.16 -19.81
C ILE A 1167 -39.49 5.95 -20.33
N LEU A 1168 -39.95 4.78 -19.95
CA LEU A 1168 -39.43 3.48 -20.37
C LEU A 1168 -40.27 2.93 -21.52
N GLU A 1169 -39.63 2.24 -22.45
CA GLU A 1169 -40.26 1.53 -23.56
C GLU A 1169 -39.72 0.11 -23.67
N GLN A 1170 -40.59 -0.81 -24.06
CA GLN A 1170 -40.26 -2.19 -24.36
C GLN A 1170 -39.07 -2.30 -25.32
N ALA A 1171 -38.16 -3.24 -25.02
CA ALA A 1171 -37.05 -3.53 -25.92
C ALA A 1171 -37.54 -3.98 -27.31
N PRO A 1172 -36.82 -3.65 -28.40
CA PRO A 1172 -37.09 -4.19 -29.73
C PRO A 1172 -37.04 -5.72 -29.70
N GLU A 1173 -37.94 -6.41 -30.42
CA GLU A 1173 -37.90 -7.87 -30.47
C GLU A 1173 -36.53 -8.38 -30.97
N PRO A 1174 -35.89 -9.31 -30.25
CA PRO A 1174 -34.69 -9.95 -30.76
C PRO A 1174 -35.06 -10.80 -31.98
N THR A 1175 -34.47 -10.50 -33.13
CA THR A 1175 -34.46 -11.41 -34.28
C THR A 1175 -33.49 -12.56 -33.99
N GLY A 1176 -33.90 -13.53 -33.15
CA GLY A 1176 -33.14 -14.72 -32.79
C GLY A 1176 -33.91 -16.01 -33.07
N PRO A 1177 -33.24 -17.11 -33.47
CA PRO A 1177 -33.90 -18.33 -33.96
C PRO A 1177 -34.63 -19.12 -32.85
N ALA A 1178 -35.56 -19.98 -33.27
CA ALA A 1178 -36.34 -20.87 -32.41
C ALA A 1178 -35.45 -21.75 -31.49
N PRO A 1179 -35.92 -22.10 -30.28
CA PRO A 1179 -35.13 -22.86 -29.30
C PRO A 1179 -34.63 -24.17 -29.88
N VAL A 1180 -33.35 -24.46 -29.61
CA VAL A 1180 -32.67 -25.67 -30.11
C VAL A 1180 -32.69 -26.73 -29.02
N SER A 1181 -33.20 -27.90 -29.36
CA SER A 1181 -33.15 -29.09 -28.51
C SER A 1181 -31.76 -29.74 -28.55
N ASN A 1182 -31.10 -29.71 -27.39
CA ASN A 1182 -29.98 -30.53 -26.92
C ASN A 1182 -28.67 -30.57 -27.72
N VAL A 1183 -27.61 -30.04 -27.09
CA VAL A 1183 -26.22 -30.44 -27.34
C VAL A 1183 -26.09 -31.94 -27.04
N ALA A 1184 -25.84 -32.77 -28.06
CA ALA A 1184 -25.82 -34.23 -27.91
C ALA A 1184 -24.54 -34.74 -27.22
N GLY A 1185 -24.60 -34.99 -25.91
CA GLY A 1185 -23.52 -35.61 -25.14
C GLY A 1185 -23.26 -34.92 -23.79
N VAL A 1186 -22.01 -34.95 -23.35
CA VAL A 1186 -21.56 -34.22 -22.14
C VAL A 1186 -21.46 -32.73 -22.49
N VAL A 1187 -22.10 -31.87 -21.70
CA VAL A 1187 -22.03 -30.41 -21.83
C VAL A 1187 -20.99 -29.88 -20.85
N PRO A 1188 -19.96 -29.15 -21.30
CA PRO A 1188 -19.00 -28.51 -20.41
C PRO A 1188 -19.63 -27.26 -19.81
N TRP A 1189 -19.70 -27.21 -18.48
CA TRP A 1189 -19.95 -25.97 -17.75
C TRP A 1189 -18.62 -25.47 -17.22
N VAL A 1190 -18.18 -24.36 -17.78
CA VAL A 1190 -16.93 -23.72 -17.39
C VAL A 1190 -17.27 -22.75 -16.27
N VAL A 1191 -16.63 -22.94 -15.12
CA VAL A 1191 -16.86 -22.11 -13.94
C VAL A 1191 -15.49 -21.77 -13.36
N SER A 1192 -15.27 -20.49 -13.11
CA SER A 1192 -14.08 -19.95 -12.46
C SER A 1192 -14.50 -19.13 -11.25
N ALA A 1193 -13.60 -19.01 -10.28
CA ALA A 1193 -13.74 -18.10 -9.15
C ALA A 1193 -12.36 -17.80 -8.56
N GLN A 1194 -12.24 -16.72 -7.80
CA GLN A 1194 -10.97 -16.30 -7.20
C GLN A 1194 -10.49 -17.26 -6.10
N SER A 1195 -11.40 -18.00 -5.45
CA SER A 1195 -11.08 -18.96 -4.39
C SER A 1195 -11.82 -20.29 -4.57
N ASP A 1196 -11.25 -21.35 -4.00
CA ASP A 1196 -11.88 -22.68 -3.97
C ASP A 1196 -13.27 -22.67 -3.30
N ALA A 1197 -13.48 -21.77 -2.33
CA ALA A 1197 -14.75 -21.62 -1.63
C ALA A 1197 -15.80 -20.95 -2.53
N ALA A 1198 -15.43 -19.87 -3.22
CA ALA A 1198 -16.29 -19.19 -4.18
C ALA A 1198 -16.62 -20.11 -5.38
N LEU A 1199 -15.68 -20.92 -5.86
CA LEU A 1199 -15.93 -21.88 -6.94
C LEU A 1199 -16.99 -22.92 -6.54
N ARG A 1200 -16.91 -23.44 -5.30
CA ARG A 1200 -17.94 -24.32 -4.74
C ARG A 1200 -19.27 -23.60 -4.50
N GLY A 1201 -19.22 -22.33 -4.11
CA GLY A 1201 -20.38 -21.45 -4.01
C GLY A 1201 -21.10 -21.34 -5.36
N GLN A 1202 -20.38 -20.98 -6.41
CA GLN A 1202 -20.89 -20.83 -7.77
C GLN A 1202 -21.49 -22.12 -8.31
N ALA A 1203 -20.81 -23.25 -8.10
CA ALA A 1203 -21.34 -24.55 -8.50
C ALA A 1203 -22.65 -24.90 -7.79
N ARG A 1204 -22.78 -24.54 -6.49
CA ARG A 1204 -24.03 -24.72 -5.73
C ARG A 1204 -25.14 -23.81 -6.24
N ALA A 1205 -24.83 -22.53 -6.51
CA ALA A 1205 -25.78 -21.57 -7.05
C ALA A 1205 -26.33 -22.02 -8.41
N LEU A 1206 -25.44 -22.44 -9.34
CA LEU A 1206 -25.82 -23.01 -10.64
C LEU A 1206 -26.68 -24.27 -10.49
N THR A 1207 -26.34 -25.15 -9.56
CA THR A 1207 -27.13 -26.36 -9.27
C THR A 1207 -28.52 -25.99 -8.77
N GLY A 1208 -28.62 -25.03 -7.85
CA GLY A 1208 -29.89 -24.52 -7.32
C GLY A 1208 -30.75 -23.90 -8.42
N HIS A 1209 -30.16 -23.10 -9.30
CA HIS A 1209 -30.85 -22.46 -10.43
C HIS A 1209 -31.50 -23.48 -11.37
N ILE A 1210 -30.79 -24.55 -11.72
CA ILE A 1210 -31.28 -25.57 -12.67
C ILE A 1210 -32.32 -26.49 -12.05
N ILE A 1211 -32.21 -26.74 -10.75
CA ILE A 1211 -33.26 -27.46 -10.01
C ILE A 1211 -34.51 -26.58 -9.88
N GLY A 1212 -34.33 -25.26 -9.74
CA GLY A 1212 -35.42 -24.29 -9.60
C GLY A 1212 -36.18 -23.96 -10.89
N ASP A 1213 -35.50 -24.00 -12.05
CA ASP A 1213 -36.10 -23.73 -13.36
C ASP A 1213 -35.92 -24.93 -14.32
N PRO A 1214 -36.90 -25.87 -14.37
CA PRO A 1214 -36.81 -27.05 -15.22
C PRO A 1214 -36.96 -26.75 -16.72
N GLU A 1215 -37.28 -25.51 -17.12
CA GLU A 1215 -37.36 -25.12 -18.54
C GLU A 1215 -36.00 -24.77 -19.15
N VAL A 1216 -34.97 -24.56 -18.32
CA VAL A 1216 -33.60 -24.25 -18.76
C VAL A 1216 -32.83 -25.54 -19.05
N SER A 1217 -32.38 -25.71 -20.29
CA SER A 1217 -31.57 -26.88 -20.66
C SER A 1217 -30.10 -26.74 -20.26
N ALA A 1218 -29.43 -27.85 -19.97
CA ALA A 1218 -28.00 -27.86 -19.66
C ALA A 1218 -27.13 -27.25 -20.77
N GLY A 1219 -27.57 -27.33 -22.03
CA GLY A 1219 -26.91 -26.70 -23.17
C GLY A 1219 -27.03 -25.18 -23.19
N GLU A 1220 -28.17 -24.62 -22.77
CA GLU A 1220 -28.35 -23.17 -22.62
C GLU A 1220 -27.50 -22.63 -21.46
N VAL A 1221 -27.44 -23.35 -20.33
CA VAL A 1221 -26.55 -22.97 -19.20
C VAL A 1221 -25.10 -22.97 -19.63
N GLY A 1222 -24.65 -24.07 -20.24
CA GLY A 1222 -23.25 -24.20 -20.66
C GLY A 1222 -22.85 -23.18 -21.73
N TRP A 1223 -23.79 -22.81 -22.61
CA TRP A 1223 -23.56 -21.74 -23.58
C TRP A 1223 -23.51 -20.36 -22.92
N SER A 1224 -24.38 -20.11 -21.94
CA SER A 1224 -24.45 -18.83 -21.24
C SER A 1224 -23.22 -18.59 -20.36
N LEU A 1225 -22.59 -19.64 -19.83
CA LEU A 1225 -21.33 -19.56 -19.08
C LEU A 1225 -20.11 -19.18 -19.95
N LEU A 1226 -20.24 -19.20 -21.27
CA LEU A 1226 -19.18 -18.84 -22.21
C LEU A 1226 -19.39 -17.45 -22.83
N ARG A 1227 -20.39 -16.71 -22.36
CA ARG A 1227 -20.92 -15.51 -23.03
C ARG A 1227 -20.84 -14.27 -22.19
#